data_AF-A0A1J4J9F5-F1
#
_entry.id   AF-A0A1J4J9F5-F1
#
_cell.length_a   1.000
_cell.length_b   1.000
_cell.length_c   1.000
_cell.angle_alpha   90.00
_cell.angle_beta   90.00
_cell.angle_gamma   90.00
#
_symmetry.space_group_name_H-M   'P 1'
#
loop_
_entity.id
_entity.type
_entity.pdbx_description
1 polymer ?
#
loop_
_entity_poly.entity_id
_entity_poly.type
_entity_poly.pdbx_seq_one_letter_code
_entity_poly.pdbx_strand_id
1 'polypeptide(L)'
;MFSEPSLTPSTSLVLSNIPRYFDENTIREMFKETTGIDKIIFHYFGENLFLNTATIVFKTQEECKKITSKYFGKFIGEQKSILKYSLIPFIFSSFEKPGEINIRKPLDDLDVPTVDEYGDEVFSSEWNELIEFPSEKITKKHLQICLRFNLIQTLSNISFDNITYLNLKGNDIYAIDKNVHFPNLNECDLSFNKLINCPDFSSFSPKIKIFHVNNNNLENIHQAIISTSIKELNANDNKIDKIPDLPETLTSLVLNNNQIEIIGLMKMNKKLEKIVIDNNKLKEIPNIINTQKHVNLSFNSIMELNINFLDRNINSLILLGNQIKTVPSQLFSEFPNLTYLNLSNNLIHEIPSTFTTSKLVTFNISFNPISQLPKIPQSLTELFISFCDFKDISCFIPDDNQIEKLYANNNKIEKLPLFPFIEVLFLSSNKLKKMPGLTIPNRITASLDLSNNMIEGEINTQITPNFKLLDLSNNKITKVPISLFTRKSHIKLDENPIDMTLSNNIIQFIDSIDITHTNIKIAEDYSESIREIASDMSIQFSENTINNRISPNTSNLVFQYSQDHKIGYAEMIGERNDMEDAIIIKQRLFGPNIDLFGVFDGHNGRNAARFAAYGLPSILFEKFNSNKNINEICLSAISQLNDTLAFINDKSGCTLELVVLDKEKHTVDVTHLGDCRVLIITKGFSIKFATEDDRLENRCEMERLRSQKIPCRRMKTGGFLGVAASIGDHLYPGIRRSPITHHVELNYMDKWLIIGCDGVFEDVNNNDICSVLKTCETASQAAILLRDFAYERGSSDNISVIVVDLEN
;
A
#
# COMPACT_ATOMS: atom_id res chain seq x y z
N MET A 1 -53.80 -26.86 -26.41
CA MET A 1 -52.33 -27.09 -26.39
C MET A 1 -51.72 -25.82 -26.96
N PHE A 2 -51.24 -24.86 -26.17
CA PHE A 2 -50.27 -24.97 -25.09
C PHE A 2 -50.79 -24.35 -23.78
N SER A 3 -50.53 -25.03 -22.66
CA SER A 3 -50.70 -24.49 -21.32
C SER A 3 -49.69 -23.36 -21.10
N GLU A 4 -50.16 -22.15 -20.79
CA GLU A 4 -49.30 -21.14 -20.19
C GLU A 4 -48.75 -21.69 -18.86
N PRO A 5 -47.43 -21.60 -18.59
CA PRO A 5 -46.89 -22.02 -17.30
C PRO A 5 -47.49 -21.14 -16.20
N SER A 6 -48.11 -21.76 -15.20
CA SER A 6 -48.55 -21.10 -13.98
C SER A 6 -47.33 -20.55 -13.24
N LEU A 7 -47.06 -19.25 -13.38
CA LEU A 7 -46.06 -18.55 -12.57
C LEU A 7 -46.59 -18.38 -11.15
N THR A 8 -46.06 -19.14 -10.19
CA THR A 8 -46.36 -19.01 -8.76
C THR A 8 -45.60 -17.81 -8.15
N PRO A 9 -46.28 -16.80 -7.56
CA PRO A 9 -45.67 -15.54 -7.09
C PRO A 9 -44.71 -15.61 -5.88
N SER A 10 -44.36 -16.80 -5.39
CA SER A 10 -43.52 -17.02 -4.19
C SER A 10 -42.02 -17.05 -4.47
N THR A 11 -41.59 -16.69 -5.69
CA THR A 11 -40.25 -16.94 -6.22
C THR A 11 -39.55 -15.66 -6.68
N SER A 12 -39.81 -14.50 -6.08
CA SER A 12 -39.20 -13.24 -6.52
C SER A 12 -38.40 -12.52 -5.44
N LEU A 13 -37.32 -11.87 -5.87
CA LEU A 13 -36.42 -11.04 -5.08
C LEU A 13 -36.52 -9.59 -5.57
N VAL A 14 -36.84 -8.65 -4.68
CA VAL A 14 -36.88 -7.22 -5.01
C VAL A 14 -35.59 -6.55 -4.51
N LEU A 15 -34.82 -6.01 -5.44
CA LEU A 15 -33.69 -5.13 -5.19
C LEU A 15 -34.19 -3.69 -5.18
N SER A 16 -34.07 -2.98 -4.07
CA SER A 16 -34.40 -1.56 -3.93
C SER A 16 -33.16 -0.73 -3.64
N ASN A 17 -33.19 0.57 -3.93
CA ASN A 17 -32.07 1.50 -3.75
C ASN A 17 -30.79 1.08 -4.49
N ILE A 18 -30.93 0.50 -5.68
CA ILE A 18 -29.82 0.13 -6.54
C ILE A 18 -28.98 1.40 -6.82
N PRO A 19 -27.67 1.42 -6.50
CA PRO A 19 -26.87 2.62 -6.69
C PRO A 19 -26.89 3.06 -8.16
N ARG A 20 -26.96 4.39 -8.40
CA ARG A 20 -27.14 4.97 -9.75
C ARG A 20 -26.05 4.62 -10.78
N TYR A 21 -24.94 4.07 -10.33
CA TYR A 21 -23.84 3.61 -11.20
C TYR A 21 -24.02 2.16 -11.70
N PHE A 22 -25.00 1.41 -11.20
CA PHE A 22 -25.41 0.12 -11.77
C PHE A 22 -26.49 0.35 -12.83
N ASP A 23 -26.14 0.15 -14.09
CA ASP A 23 -27.11 0.14 -15.19
C ASP A 23 -27.77 -1.24 -15.38
N GLU A 24 -28.80 -1.31 -16.23
CA GLU A 24 -29.51 -2.57 -16.50
C GLU A 24 -28.60 -3.69 -16.98
N ASN A 25 -27.57 -3.37 -17.77
CA ASN A 25 -26.63 -4.34 -18.30
C ASN A 25 -25.76 -4.92 -17.19
N THR A 26 -25.27 -4.09 -16.28
CA THR A 26 -24.50 -4.50 -15.11
C THR A 26 -25.32 -5.42 -14.21
N ILE A 27 -26.60 -5.09 -14.00
CA ILE A 27 -27.51 -5.91 -13.19
C ILE A 27 -27.80 -7.24 -13.87
N ARG A 28 -28.00 -7.27 -15.19
CA ARG A 28 -28.18 -8.52 -15.95
C ARG A 28 -26.91 -9.39 -15.93
N GLU A 29 -25.74 -8.79 -16.06
CA GLU A 29 -24.45 -9.49 -15.97
C GLU A 29 -24.21 -10.09 -14.57
N MET A 30 -24.56 -9.38 -13.49
CA MET A 30 -24.45 -9.91 -12.10
C MET A 30 -25.18 -11.24 -11.89
N PHE A 31 -26.27 -11.45 -12.62
CA PHE A 31 -27.11 -12.66 -12.53
C PHE A 31 -26.95 -13.59 -13.73
N LYS A 32 -26.04 -13.33 -14.67
CA LYS A 32 -25.89 -14.10 -15.91
C LYS A 32 -25.49 -15.55 -15.69
N GLU A 33 -24.68 -15.82 -14.66
CA GLU A 33 -24.29 -17.18 -14.27
C GLU A 33 -25.28 -17.86 -13.32
N THR A 34 -26.39 -17.19 -13.00
CA THR A 34 -27.40 -17.72 -12.10
C THR A 34 -28.43 -18.57 -12.86
N THR A 35 -28.45 -19.87 -12.56
CA THR A 35 -29.47 -20.79 -13.08
C THR A 35 -30.81 -20.61 -12.36
N GLY A 36 -31.92 -20.79 -13.06
CA GLY A 36 -33.25 -20.79 -12.44
C GLY A 36 -33.96 -19.43 -12.38
N ILE A 37 -33.37 -18.38 -12.98
CA ILE A 37 -34.07 -17.11 -13.21
C ILE A 37 -35.07 -17.29 -14.36
N ASP A 38 -36.29 -16.83 -14.14
CA ASP A 38 -37.34 -16.73 -15.14
C ASP A 38 -37.24 -15.39 -15.89
N LYS A 39 -37.20 -14.27 -15.14
CA LYS A 39 -37.04 -12.92 -15.72
C LYS A 39 -36.55 -11.89 -14.69
N ILE A 40 -35.98 -10.79 -15.20
CA ILE A 40 -35.63 -9.61 -14.42
C ILE A 40 -36.49 -8.43 -14.91
N ILE A 41 -37.21 -7.80 -13.98
CA ILE A 41 -38.13 -6.68 -14.21
C ILE A 41 -37.51 -5.43 -13.61
N PHE A 42 -37.23 -4.42 -14.44
CA PHE A 42 -36.80 -3.10 -13.96
C PHE A 42 -38.01 -2.20 -13.75
N HIS A 43 -38.01 -1.43 -12.67
CA HIS A 43 -39.12 -0.56 -12.31
C HIS A 43 -38.82 0.88 -12.71
N TYR A 44 -39.78 1.56 -13.33
CA TYR A 44 -39.64 2.95 -13.79
C TYR A 44 -40.81 3.81 -13.33
N PHE A 45 -40.56 5.11 -13.21
CA PHE A 45 -41.59 6.12 -13.12
C PHE A 45 -41.79 6.75 -14.50
N GLY A 46 -42.96 6.54 -15.12
CA GLY A 46 -43.16 6.90 -16.52
C GLY A 46 -42.27 6.07 -17.46
N GLU A 47 -42.05 6.56 -18.69
CA GLU A 47 -41.34 5.77 -19.71
C GLU A 47 -39.80 5.73 -19.57
N ASN A 48 -39.17 6.64 -18.80
CA ASN A 48 -37.70 6.81 -18.85
C ASN A 48 -36.98 6.97 -17.50
N LEU A 49 -37.68 7.06 -16.36
CA LEU A 49 -37.00 7.28 -15.07
C LEU A 49 -36.87 5.97 -14.29
N PHE A 50 -35.69 5.35 -14.33
CA PHE A 50 -35.40 4.15 -13.57
C PHE A 50 -35.52 4.42 -12.06
N LEU A 51 -36.37 3.65 -11.37
CA LEU A 51 -36.65 3.78 -9.94
C LEU A 51 -35.55 3.17 -9.05
N ASN A 52 -34.38 2.85 -9.62
CA ASN A 52 -33.29 2.18 -8.92
C ASN A 52 -33.79 0.93 -8.18
N THR A 53 -34.73 0.22 -8.81
CA THR A 53 -35.42 -0.92 -8.24
C THR A 53 -35.61 -1.96 -9.33
N ALA A 54 -35.29 -3.21 -9.03
CA ALA A 54 -35.46 -4.35 -9.93
C ALA A 54 -36.08 -5.53 -9.19
N THR A 55 -36.91 -6.33 -9.86
CA THR A 55 -37.45 -7.59 -9.35
C THR A 55 -36.92 -8.75 -10.17
N ILE A 56 -36.17 -9.65 -9.53
CA ILE A 56 -35.73 -10.91 -10.11
C ILE A 56 -36.77 -11.97 -9.79
N VAL A 57 -37.31 -12.62 -10.81
CA VAL A 57 -38.28 -13.72 -10.69
C VAL A 57 -37.57 -15.03 -11.01
N PHE A 58 -37.73 -16.03 -10.15
CA PHE A 58 -37.16 -17.36 -10.28
C PHE A 58 -38.23 -18.38 -10.65
N LYS A 59 -37.82 -19.48 -11.29
CA LYS A 59 -38.72 -20.56 -11.70
C LYS A 59 -39.26 -21.35 -10.50
N THR A 60 -38.46 -21.49 -9.44
CA THR A 60 -38.86 -22.16 -8.19
C THR A 60 -38.47 -21.37 -6.93
N GLN A 61 -39.14 -21.69 -5.82
CA GLN A 61 -38.87 -21.06 -4.51
C GLN A 61 -37.49 -21.47 -3.98
N GLU A 62 -37.04 -22.67 -4.29
CA GLU A 62 -35.75 -23.21 -3.86
C GLU A 62 -34.59 -22.52 -4.57
N GLU A 63 -34.73 -22.23 -5.87
CA GLU A 63 -33.77 -21.40 -6.62
C GLU A 63 -33.73 -19.97 -6.10
N CYS A 64 -34.89 -19.38 -5.80
CA CYS A 64 -34.97 -18.05 -5.18
C CYS A 64 -34.21 -18.04 -3.83
N LYS A 65 -34.41 -19.05 -2.97
CA LYS A 65 -33.69 -19.18 -1.69
C LYS A 65 -32.19 -19.40 -1.87
N LYS A 66 -31.77 -20.25 -2.82
CA LYS A 66 -30.36 -20.54 -3.12
C LYS A 66 -29.61 -19.32 -3.66
N ILE A 67 -30.28 -18.49 -4.45
CA ILE A 67 -29.69 -17.27 -5.01
C ILE A 67 -29.75 -16.12 -4.01
N THR A 68 -30.84 -15.98 -3.26
CA THR A 68 -30.93 -15.00 -2.17
C THR A 68 -29.82 -15.25 -1.14
N SER A 69 -29.55 -16.51 -0.76
CA SER A 69 -28.41 -16.86 0.11
C SER A 69 -27.03 -16.65 -0.53
N LYS A 70 -26.89 -16.75 -1.86
CA LYS A 70 -25.63 -16.51 -2.59
C LYS A 70 -25.27 -15.02 -2.72
N TYR A 71 -26.26 -14.12 -2.77
CA TYR A 71 -26.05 -12.68 -3.05
C TYR A 71 -26.36 -11.75 -1.87
N PHE A 72 -27.05 -12.21 -0.81
CA PHE A 72 -27.23 -11.42 0.42
C PHE A 72 -25.92 -11.37 1.23
N GLY A 73 -25.49 -10.16 1.62
CA GLY A 73 -24.22 -9.90 2.29
C GLY A 73 -23.35 -8.81 1.64
N LYS A 74 -23.73 -8.32 0.44
CA LYS A 74 -23.13 -7.13 -0.19
C LYS A 74 -24.10 -5.94 -0.14
N PHE A 75 -23.82 -4.99 0.77
CA PHE A 75 -24.34 -3.62 0.93
C PHE A 75 -25.84 -3.41 1.32
N ILE A 76 -26.07 -2.73 2.46
CA ILE A 76 -26.99 -1.58 2.72
C ILE A 76 -27.28 -1.48 4.25
N GLY A 77 -26.88 -0.35 4.87
CA GLY A 77 -27.58 0.36 5.96
C GLY A 77 -27.76 -0.25 7.37
N GLU A 78 -28.00 0.62 8.36
CA GLU A 78 -28.08 0.28 9.81
C GLU A 78 -29.46 -0.14 10.33
N GLN A 79 -30.51 -0.21 9.52
CA GLN A 79 -31.84 -0.58 10.03
C GLN A 79 -32.12 -2.08 9.92
N LYS A 80 -32.77 -2.64 10.96
CA LYS A 80 -33.44 -3.95 10.92
C LYS A 80 -34.28 -4.01 9.64
N SER A 81 -33.80 -4.75 8.64
CA SER A 81 -34.51 -4.90 7.38
C SER A 81 -35.48 -6.07 7.51
N ILE A 82 -36.77 -5.78 7.48
CA ILE A 82 -37.84 -6.78 7.44
C ILE A 82 -38.03 -7.17 5.98
N LEU A 83 -37.79 -8.45 5.63
CA LEU A 83 -38.19 -8.97 4.33
C LEU A 83 -39.72 -9.12 4.33
N LYS A 84 -40.42 -8.28 3.56
CA LYS A 84 -41.87 -8.39 3.37
C LYS A 84 -42.14 -9.20 2.10
N TYR A 85 -42.73 -10.39 2.23
CA TYR A 85 -43.31 -11.10 1.08
C TYR A 85 -44.81 -10.79 1.01
N SER A 86 -45.31 -10.34 -0.13
CA SER A 86 -46.75 -10.18 -0.38
C SER A 86 -47.21 -11.28 -1.32
N LEU A 87 -48.37 -11.87 -1.07
CA LEU A 87 -48.99 -12.83 -1.98
C LEU A 87 -49.63 -12.17 -3.23
N ILE A 88 -49.53 -10.83 -3.38
CA ILE A 88 -50.12 -10.04 -4.49
C ILE A 88 -49.23 -8.82 -4.84
N PRO A 89 -49.10 -8.42 -6.13
CA PRO A 89 -48.37 -7.23 -6.56
C PRO A 89 -48.83 -5.93 -5.87
N PHE A 90 -47.88 -5.02 -5.59
CA PHE A 90 -48.01 -3.84 -4.71
C PHE A 90 -49.14 -2.84 -5.05
N ILE A 91 -49.78 -2.95 -6.22
CA ILE A 91 -50.89 -2.06 -6.63
C ILE A 91 -52.21 -2.43 -5.92
N PHE A 92 -52.31 -3.59 -5.24
CA PHE A 92 -53.60 -4.10 -4.73
C PHE A 92 -53.68 -4.48 -3.23
N SER A 93 -52.70 -4.14 -2.37
CA SER A 93 -52.69 -4.63 -0.98
C SER A 93 -53.34 -3.67 0.04
N SER A 94 -54.57 -3.95 0.46
CA SER A 94 -55.20 -3.29 1.64
C SER A 94 -55.65 -4.23 2.75
N PHE A 95 -55.43 -5.56 2.67
CA PHE A 95 -56.13 -6.49 3.59
C PHE A 95 -55.35 -7.61 4.33
N GLU A 96 -54.05 -7.90 4.11
CA GLU A 96 -53.34 -8.88 4.97
C GLU A 96 -51.87 -8.53 5.25
N LYS A 97 -51.36 -8.93 6.43
CA LYS A 97 -49.98 -8.68 6.87
C LYS A 97 -49.01 -9.71 6.26
N PRO A 98 -47.90 -9.27 5.63
CA PRO A 98 -46.86 -10.16 5.12
C PRO A 98 -46.15 -10.88 6.29
N GLY A 99 -45.71 -12.13 6.07
CA GLY A 99 -44.89 -12.83 7.07
C GLY A 99 -43.44 -12.36 7.06
N GLU A 100 -42.73 -12.64 8.15
CA GLU A 100 -41.42 -12.06 8.46
C GLU A 100 -40.33 -13.14 8.49
N ILE A 101 -39.21 -12.90 7.80
CA ILE A 101 -37.96 -13.65 7.99
C ILE A 101 -36.92 -12.66 8.53
N ASN A 102 -36.36 -12.98 9.70
CA ASN A 102 -35.31 -12.19 10.33
C ASN A 102 -33.95 -12.58 9.74
N ILE A 103 -33.23 -11.60 9.19
CA ILE A 103 -31.87 -11.79 8.66
C ILE A 103 -30.89 -11.09 9.63
N ARG A 104 -29.81 -11.77 10.02
CA ARG A 104 -28.72 -11.18 10.82
C ARG A 104 -27.56 -10.80 9.90
N LYS A 105 -26.79 -9.77 10.29
CA LYS A 105 -25.62 -9.31 9.52
C LYS A 105 -24.51 -10.39 9.56
N PRO A 106 -23.77 -10.62 8.46
CA PRO A 106 -22.47 -11.27 8.55
C PRO A 106 -21.48 -10.33 9.25
N LEU A 107 -20.74 -10.84 10.22
CA LEU A 107 -19.63 -10.16 10.91
C LEU A 107 -18.31 -10.72 10.33
N ASP A 108 -17.66 -9.93 9.47
CA ASP A 108 -16.21 -9.81 9.18
C ASP A 108 -15.32 -11.06 8.93
N ASP A 109 -14.37 -10.91 7.98
CA ASP A 109 -13.31 -11.82 7.48
C ASP A 109 -13.77 -13.00 6.56
N LEU A 110 -12.96 -13.36 5.55
CA LEU A 110 -13.24 -14.52 4.65
C LEU A 110 -13.23 -15.85 5.41
N ASP A 111 -12.57 -15.85 6.57
CA ASP A 111 -12.23 -17.03 7.34
C ASP A 111 -13.08 -17.14 8.63
N VAL A 112 -14.13 -16.32 8.77
CA VAL A 112 -15.08 -16.48 9.88
C VAL A 112 -16.35 -17.11 9.37
N PRO A 113 -16.79 -18.24 9.96
CA PRO A 113 -18.06 -18.84 9.62
C PRO A 113 -19.17 -17.80 9.77
N THR A 114 -19.87 -17.50 8.69
CA THR A 114 -20.97 -16.53 8.71
C THR A 114 -22.03 -16.99 9.69
N VAL A 115 -22.54 -16.07 10.52
CA VAL A 115 -23.59 -16.29 11.53
C VAL A 115 -24.86 -16.93 10.95
N ASP A 116 -25.02 -16.96 9.62
CA ASP A 116 -26.16 -17.55 8.93
C ASP A 116 -25.99 -19.05 8.58
N GLU A 117 -24.85 -19.70 8.91
CA GLU A 117 -24.68 -21.15 8.72
C GLU A 117 -24.91 -22.01 9.98
N TYR A 118 -25.02 -21.40 11.17
CA TYR A 118 -25.14 -22.18 12.40
C TYR A 118 -26.38 -21.75 13.18
N GLY A 119 -27.26 -22.74 13.40
CA GLY A 119 -28.45 -22.60 14.24
C GLY A 119 -28.08 -22.36 15.71
N ASP A 120 -28.78 -22.99 16.63
CA ASP A 120 -28.59 -22.82 18.08
C ASP A 120 -27.18 -23.18 18.62
N GLU A 121 -26.23 -23.54 17.76
CA GLU A 121 -24.89 -24.05 18.07
C GLU A 121 -23.77 -22.99 18.11
N VAL A 122 -24.00 -21.73 17.74
CA VAL A 122 -22.99 -20.65 17.87
C VAL A 122 -23.35 -19.68 18.97
N PHE A 123 -22.39 -19.41 19.88
CA PHE A 123 -22.48 -18.29 20.81
C PHE A 123 -21.63 -17.12 20.30
N SER A 124 -22.26 -16.00 19.97
CA SER A 124 -21.57 -14.79 19.48
C SER A 124 -21.96 -13.56 20.29
N SER A 125 -20.96 -12.80 20.74
CA SER A 125 -21.12 -11.54 21.47
C SER A 125 -19.95 -10.60 21.20
N GLU A 126 -19.71 -10.31 19.93
CA GLU A 126 -18.59 -9.48 19.44
C GLU A 126 -18.86 -7.97 19.60
N TRP A 127 -17.82 -7.15 19.77
CA TRP A 127 -17.94 -5.68 19.89
C TRP A 127 -18.90 -5.20 21.00
N ASN A 128 -18.96 -5.93 22.11
CA ASN A 128 -19.88 -5.65 23.23
C ASN A 128 -19.15 -5.17 24.50
N GLU A 129 -17.87 -4.78 24.39
CA GLU A 129 -17.07 -4.28 25.51
C GLU A 129 -17.03 -5.26 26.70
N LEU A 130 -17.15 -6.57 26.44
CA LEU A 130 -17.10 -7.57 27.51
C LEU A 130 -15.72 -7.57 28.16
N ILE A 131 -15.68 -7.35 29.48
CA ILE A 131 -14.42 -7.33 30.25
C ILE A 131 -14.04 -8.75 30.72
N GLU A 132 -15.02 -9.66 30.79
CA GLU A 132 -14.86 -11.04 31.23
C GLU A 132 -15.46 -12.03 30.23
N PHE A 133 -14.94 -13.25 30.23
CA PHE A 133 -15.47 -14.33 29.42
C PHE A 133 -16.86 -14.76 29.94
N PRO A 134 -17.93 -14.72 29.14
CA PRO A 134 -19.31 -14.88 29.60
C PRO A 134 -19.71 -16.36 29.76
N SER A 135 -18.97 -17.11 30.59
CA SER A 135 -19.14 -18.56 30.80
C SER A 135 -20.59 -18.95 31.12
N GLU A 136 -21.30 -18.15 31.92
CA GLU A 136 -22.69 -18.42 32.34
C GLU A 136 -23.70 -18.43 31.19
N LYS A 137 -23.38 -17.76 30.07
CA LYS A 137 -24.26 -17.68 28.89
C LYS A 137 -24.01 -18.82 27.89
N ILE A 138 -22.92 -19.57 28.07
CA ILE A 138 -22.52 -20.65 27.16
C ILE A 138 -23.05 -21.98 27.71
N THR A 139 -23.90 -22.64 26.93
CA THR A 139 -24.49 -23.93 27.29
C THR A 139 -23.96 -25.05 26.39
N LYS A 140 -24.31 -26.31 26.72
CA LYS A 140 -23.87 -27.53 26.00
C LYS A 140 -24.30 -27.59 24.53
N LYS A 141 -25.26 -26.76 24.11
CA LYS A 141 -25.71 -26.70 22.72
C LYS A 141 -24.70 -26.00 21.82
N HIS A 142 -23.89 -25.09 22.36
CA HIS A 142 -22.95 -24.34 21.54
C HIS A 142 -21.75 -25.21 21.18
N LEU A 143 -21.33 -25.19 19.92
CA LEU A 143 -20.11 -25.83 19.44
C LEU A 143 -19.04 -24.79 19.08
N GLN A 144 -19.40 -23.52 19.00
CA GLN A 144 -18.50 -22.43 18.61
C GLN A 144 -18.74 -21.18 19.47
N ILE A 145 -17.66 -20.45 19.76
CA ILE A 145 -17.69 -19.21 20.54
C ILE A 145 -16.97 -18.11 19.77
N CYS A 146 -17.64 -16.98 19.55
CA CYS A 146 -17.09 -15.80 18.89
C CYS A 146 -17.25 -14.55 19.78
N LEU A 147 -16.15 -14.08 20.35
CA LEU A 147 -16.10 -12.92 21.26
C LEU A 147 -15.07 -11.89 20.81
N ARG A 148 -14.97 -11.68 19.50
CA ARG A 148 -14.04 -10.73 18.89
C ARG A 148 -14.24 -9.30 19.40
N PHE A 149 -13.14 -8.55 19.45
CA PHE A 149 -13.12 -7.11 19.72
C PHE A 149 -13.88 -6.69 20.97
N ASN A 150 -13.76 -7.47 22.04
CA ASN A 150 -14.21 -7.11 23.38
C ASN A 150 -13.02 -6.56 24.21
N LEU A 151 -13.15 -6.55 25.53
CA LEU A 151 -12.19 -6.04 26.51
C LEU A 151 -11.67 -7.15 27.44
N ILE A 152 -11.75 -8.42 27.02
CA ILE A 152 -11.42 -9.55 27.88
C ILE A 152 -9.92 -9.54 28.15
N GLN A 153 -9.53 -9.54 29.42
CA GLN A 153 -8.13 -9.42 29.82
C GLN A 153 -7.46 -10.75 30.21
N THR A 154 -8.24 -11.70 30.72
CA THR A 154 -7.74 -12.99 31.18
C THR A 154 -8.74 -14.11 30.91
N LEU A 155 -8.25 -15.32 30.68
CA LEU A 155 -9.07 -16.53 30.64
C LEU A 155 -8.75 -17.39 31.86
N SER A 156 -9.75 -17.66 32.70
CA SER A 156 -9.58 -18.39 33.96
C SER A 156 -10.82 -19.22 34.29
N ASN A 157 -10.64 -20.42 34.84
CA ASN A 157 -11.73 -21.31 35.28
C ASN A 157 -12.74 -21.66 34.16
N ILE A 158 -12.26 -21.87 32.94
CA ILE A 158 -13.10 -22.16 31.77
C ILE A 158 -12.88 -23.62 31.35
N SER A 159 -13.94 -24.42 31.25
CA SER A 159 -13.85 -25.78 30.76
C SER A 159 -15.06 -26.12 29.90
N PHE A 160 -14.85 -26.35 28.61
CA PHE A 160 -15.92 -26.73 27.70
C PHE A 160 -15.50 -27.85 26.75
N ASP A 161 -16.09 -29.03 26.93
CA ASP A 161 -15.76 -30.22 26.13
C ASP A 161 -16.44 -30.22 24.75
N ASN A 162 -17.53 -29.47 24.60
CA ASN A 162 -18.33 -29.41 23.38
C ASN A 162 -17.80 -28.42 22.33
N ILE A 163 -16.92 -27.49 22.72
CA ILE A 163 -16.46 -26.41 21.84
C ILE A 163 -15.40 -26.92 20.86
N THR A 164 -15.58 -26.57 19.60
CA THR A 164 -14.75 -26.95 18.45
C THR A 164 -14.12 -25.76 17.74
N TYR A 165 -14.66 -24.56 17.93
CA TYR A 165 -14.16 -23.29 17.38
C TYR A 165 -14.20 -22.18 18.45
N LEU A 166 -13.10 -21.45 18.62
CA LEU A 166 -13.00 -20.35 19.58
C LEU A 166 -12.32 -19.14 18.95
N ASN A 167 -13.04 -18.02 18.81
CA ASN A 167 -12.48 -16.77 18.30
C ASN A 167 -12.55 -15.66 19.36
N LEU A 168 -11.38 -15.24 19.82
CA LEU A 168 -11.16 -14.17 20.80
C LEU A 168 -10.25 -13.07 20.23
N LYS A 169 -10.18 -12.93 18.91
CA LYS A 169 -9.38 -11.90 18.23
C LYS A 169 -9.71 -10.49 18.74
N GLY A 170 -8.70 -9.63 18.90
CA GLY A 170 -8.91 -8.21 19.19
C GLY A 170 -9.36 -7.90 20.62
N ASN A 171 -9.10 -8.79 21.58
CA ASN A 171 -9.36 -8.55 23.01
C ASN A 171 -8.13 -7.91 23.69
N ASP A 172 -8.05 -7.97 25.01
CA ASP A 172 -6.92 -7.50 25.82
C ASP A 172 -6.24 -8.66 26.56
N ILE A 173 -6.36 -9.89 26.04
CA ILE A 173 -5.97 -11.10 26.77
C ILE A 173 -4.46 -11.10 26.92
N TYR A 174 -3.97 -10.98 28.15
CA TYR A 174 -2.55 -11.03 28.46
C TYR A 174 -2.12 -12.36 29.10
N ALA A 175 -3.07 -13.14 29.64
CA ALA A 175 -2.81 -14.43 30.28
C ALA A 175 -3.96 -15.43 30.08
N ILE A 176 -3.59 -16.71 29.95
CA ILE A 176 -4.48 -17.87 29.94
C ILE A 176 -4.06 -18.79 31.09
N ASP A 177 -4.95 -19.02 32.04
CA ASP A 177 -4.66 -19.85 33.20
C ASP A 177 -4.60 -21.34 32.84
N LYS A 178 -3.83 -22.10 33.62
CA LYS A 178 -3.67 -23.57 33.47
C LYS A 178 -4.96 -24.39 33.59
N ASN A 179 -6.02 -23.80 34.15
CA ASN A 179 -7.33 -24.43 34.36
C ASN A 179 -8.31 -24.15 33.21
N VAL A 180 -7.83 -23.57 32.10
CA VAL A 180 -8.60 -23.36 30.89
C VAL A 180 -8.47 -24.59 29.98
N HIS A 181 -9.59 -25.25 29.68
CA HIS A 181 -9.63 -26.52 28.97
C HIS A 181 -10.67 -26.55 27.85
N PHE A 182 -10.22 -26.82 26.63
CA PHE A 182 -11.04 -27.04 25.44
C PHE A 182 -10.57 -28.31 24.69
N PRO A 183 -10.86 -29.52 25.23
CA PRO A 183 -10.25 -30.77 24.76
C PRO A 183 -10.61 -31.18 23.32
N ASN A 184 -11.69 -30.63 22.76
CA ASN A 184 -12.16 -30.92 21.39
C ASN A 184 -12.04 -29.72 20.43
N LEU A 185 -11.30 -28.67 20.82
CA LEU A 185 -11.08 -27.50 19.98
C LEU A 185 -10.29 -27.89 18.73
N ASN A 186 -10.82 -27.58 17.55
CA ASN A 186 -10.15 -27.76 16.26
C ASN A 186 -9.50 -26.46 15.78
N GLU A 187 -10.11 -25.32 16.06
CA GLU A 187 -9.68 -24.02 15.59
C GLU A 187 -9.77 -22.96 16.68
N CYS A 188 -8.73 -22.14 16.78
CA CYS A 188 -8.68 -21.06 17.76
C CYS A 188 -7.94 -19.85 17.21
N ASP A 189 -8.58 -18.68 17.34
CA ASP A 189 -8.03 -17.39 16.98
C ASP A 189 -7.91 -16.51 18.23
N LEU A 190 -6.67 -16.25 18.63
CA LEU A 190 -6.25 -15.39 19.74
C LEU A 190 -5.49 -14.15 19.23
N SER A 191 -5.63 -13.81 17.96
CA SER A 191 -4.83 -12.74 17.32
C SER A 191 -5.19 -11.35 17.87
N PHE A 192 -4.31 -10.37 17.73
CA PHE A 192 -4.54 -8.99 18.21
C PHE A 192 -4.89 -8.93 19.71
N ASN A 193 -4.15 -9.68 20.53
CA ASN A 193 -4.26 -9.68 21.98
C ASN A 193 -2.95 -9.21 22.61
N LYS A 194 -2.77 -9.42 23.92
CA LYS A 194 -1.58 -8.99 24.68
C LYS A 194 -0.82 -10.18 25.26
N LEU A 195 -0.99 -11.38 24.70
CA LEU A 195 -0.40 -12.60 25.23
C LEU A 195 1.12 -12.51 25.23
N ILE A 196 1.73 -12.86 26.35
CA ILE A 196 3.20 -12.98 26.49
C ILE A 196 3.63 -14.45 26.36
N ASN A 197 2.77 -15.37 26.78
CA ASN A 197 3.04 -16.81 26.78
C ASN A 197 2.01 -17.57 25.93
N CYS A 198 2.50 -18.49 25.11
CA CYS A 198 1.67 -19.42 24.36
C CYS A 198 1.04 -20.45 25.33
N PRO A 199 -0.25 -20.82 25.20
CA PRO A 199 -0.87 -21.79 26.10
C PRO A 199 -0.24 -23.19 25.96
N ASP A 200 -0.24 -23.96 27.05
CA ASP A 200 0.14 -25.38 26.98
C ASP A 200 -0.94 -26.19 26.26
N PHE A 201 -0.69 -26.51 24.99
CA PHE A 201 -1.62 -27.28 24.15
C PHE A 201 -2.01 -28.64 24.75
N SER A 202 -1.18 -29.26 25.60
CA SER A 202 -1.50 -30.55 26.19
C SER A 202 -2.72 -30.48 27.13
N SER A 203 -2.88 -29.35 27.84
CA SER A 203 -4.01 -29.09 28.72
C SER A 203 -5.09 -28.20 28.09
N PHE A 204 -4.68 -27.23 27.27
CA PHE A 204 -5.58 -26.24 26.68
C PHE A 204 -6.41 -26.82 25.52
N SER A 205 -5.75 -27.44 24.53
CA SER A 205 -6.42 -27.90 23.31
C SER A 205 -5.60 -28.97 22.54
N PRO A 206 -5.56 -30.23 23.01
CA PRO A 206 -4.70 -31.27 22.43
C PRO A 206 -5.07 -31.67 20.98
N LYS A 207 -6.31 -31.38 20.53
CA LYS A 207 -6.82 -31.73 19.18
C LYS A 207 -6.80 -30.55 18.19
N ILE A 208 -6.17 -29.44 18.56
CA ILE A 208 -6.12 -28.24 17.74
C ILE A 208 -5.48 -28.54 16.37
N LYS A 209 -6.05 -27.92 15.32
CA LYS A 209 -5.64 -28.05 13.92
C LYS A 209 -5.26 -26.70 13.30
N ILE A 210 -5.99 -25.64 13.65
CA ILE A 210 -5.73 -24.28 13.18
C ILE A 210 -5.55 -23.41 14.41
N PHE A 211 -4.41 -22.71 14.49
CA PHE A 211 -4.12 -21.83 15.61
C PHE A 211 -3.58 -20.50 15.10
N HIS A 212 -4.32 -19.43 15.33
CA HIS A 212 -3.92 -18.06 15.01
C HIS A 212 -3.67 -17.30 16.30
N VAL A 213 -2.49 -16.70 16.41
CA VAL A 213 -2.05 -15.93 17.57
C VAL A 213 -1.18 -14.75 17.14
N ASN A 214 -1.39 -14.26 15.92
CA ASN A 214 -0.62 -13.15 15.39
C ASN A 214 -0.92 -11.83 16.11
N ASN A 215 -0.01 -10.86 16.01
CA ASN A 215 -0.17 -9.54 16.64
C ASN A 215 -0.38 -9.67 18.15
N ASN A 216 0.55 -10.34 18.82
CA ASN A 216 0.61 -10.52 20.27
C ASN A 216 2.02 -10.14 20.77
N ASN A 217 2.33 -10.43 22.04
CA ASN A 217 3.64 -10.20 22.64
C ASN A 217 4.37 -11.51 22.95
N LEU A 218 4.10 -12.59 22.20
CA LEU A 218 4.66 -13.90 22.50
C LEU A 218 6.18 -13.90 22.34
N GLU A 219 6.88 -14.41 23.34
CA GLU A 219 8.34 -14.60 23.28
C GLU A 219 8.73 -16.01 22.79
N ASN A 220 7.83 -16.98 22.89
CA ASN A 220 8.05 -18.36 22.47
C ASN A 220 6.74 -19.08 22.13
N ILE A 221 6.86 -20.18 21.38
CA ILE A 221 5.80 -21.17 21.19
C ILE A 221 6.02 -22.33 22.16
N HIS A 222 4.96 -22.79 22.83
CA HIS A 222 5.06 -23.83 23.84
C HIS A 222 5.49 -25.18 23.23
N GLN A 223 6.44 -25.88 23.88
CA GLN A 223 7.04 -27.12 23.37
C GLN A 223 6.02 -28.25 23.10
N ALA A 224 4.88 -28.25 23.80
CA ALA A 224 3.83 -29.25 23.61
C ALA A 224 3.22 -29.23 22.20
N ILE A 225 3.46 -28.18 21.40
CA ILE A 225 2.98 -28.08 20.03
C ILE A 225 3.39 -29.29 19.16
N ILE A 226 4.56 -29.89 19.42
CA ILE A 226 5.04 -31.09 18.73
C ILE A 226 4.09 -32.28 18.83
N SER A 227 3.34 -32.36 19.93
CA SER A 227 2.41 -33.46 20.23
C SER A 227 0.99 -33.22 19.70
N THR A 228 0.76 -32.08 19.03
CA THR A 228 -0.56 -31.70 18.51
C THR A 228 -0.79 -32.21 17.09
N SER A 229 -2.01 -31.99 16.58
CA SER A 229 -2.39 -32.24 15.19
C SER A 229 -2.50 -30.97 14.34
N ILE A 230 -1.75 -29.92 14.70
CA ILE A 230 -1.79 -28.63 13.99
C ILE A 230 -1.40 -28.82 12.53
N LYS A 231 -2.21 -28.23 11.65
CA LYS A 231 -2.02 -28.10 10.21
C LYS A 231 -1.64 -26.68 9.82
N GLU A 232 -2.20 -25.69 10.53
CA GLU A 232 -1.95 -24.28 10.28
C GLU A 232 -1.61 -23.54 11.57
N LEU A 233 -0.46 -22.88 11.56
CA LEU A 233 -0.02 -21.99 12.62
C LEU A 233 0.26 -20.61 12.02
N ASN A 234 -0.47 -19.60 12.51
CA ASN A 234 -0.13 -18.20 12.27
C ASN A 234 0.28 -17.52 13.57
N ALA A 235 1.54 -17.13 13.66
CA ALA A 235 2.10 -16.41 14.80
C ALA A 235 2.98 -15.22 14.36
N ASN A 236 2.68 -14.58 13.21
CA ASN A 236 3.38 -13.37 12.80
C ASN A 236 3.16 -12.20 13.77
N ASP A 237 4.02 -11.19 13.68
CA ASP A 237 3.96 -9.98 14.51
C ASP A 237 3.94 -10.32 16.02
N ASN A 238 4.98 -11.00 16.46
CA ASN A 238 5.22 -11.34 17.85
C ASN A 238 6.69 -11.05 18.21
N LYS A 239 7.16 -11.51 19.38
CA LYS A 239 8.55 -11.35 19.83
C LYS A 239 9.26 -12.70 19.93
N ILE A 240 8.85 -13.67 19.10
CA ILE A 240 9.33 -15.05 19.21
C ILE A 240 10.79 -15.13 18.81
N ASP A 241 11.65 -15.62 19.70
CA ASP A 241 13.09 -15.77 19.42
C ASP A 241 13.47 -17.21 19.01
N LYS A 242 12.64 -18.18 19.38
CA LYS A 242 12.89 -19.62 19.19
C LYS A 242 11.60 -20.35 18.86
N ILE A 243 11.72 -21.27 17.90
CA ILE A 243 10.65 -22.19 17.52
C ILE A 243 11.03 -23.60 17.94
N PRO A 244 10.19 -24.32 18.72
CA PRO A 244 10.43 -25.72 19.06
C PRO A 244 10.20 -26.62 17.84
N ASP A 245 10.46 -27.93 17.97
CA ASP A 245 10.08 -28.89 16.93
C ASP A 245 8.56 -28.82 16.68
N LEU A 246 8.18 -28.81 15.40
CA LEU A 246 6.79 -28.67 14.95
C LEU A 246 6.21 -30.02 14.52
N PRO A 247 4.88 -30.22 14.64
CA PRO A 247 4.25 -31.49 14.30
C PRO A 247 4.34 -31.80 12.79
N GLU A 248 4.51 -33.08 12.44
CA GLU A 248 4.58 -33.55 11.04
C GLU A 248 3.29 -33.32 10.23
N THR A 249 2.20 -32.93 10.89
CA THR A 249 0.91 -32.62 10.25
C THR A 249 0.85 -31.21 9.67
N LEU A 250 1.81 -30.34 10.01
CA LEU A 250 1.79 -28.93 9.63
C LEU A 250 1.96 -28.74 8.12
N THR A 251 1.03 -28.01 7.50
CA THR A 251 1.01 -27.70 6.07
C THR A 251 1.22 -26.20 5.80
N SER A 252 0.89 -25.33 6.76
CA SER A 252 1.05 -23.87 6.66
C SER A 252 1.66 -23.30 7.92
N LEU A 253 2.77 -22.56 7.77
CA LEU A 253 3.50 -21.91 8.86
C LEU A 253 3.76 -20.44 8.51
N VAL A 254 3.23 -19.53 9.34
CA VAL A 254 3.40 -18.08 9.17
C VAL A 254 4.00 -17.51 10.46
N LEU A 255 5.22 -16.99 10.36
CA LEU A 255 6.07 -16.53 11.46
C LEU A 255 6.81 -15.23 11.14
N ASN A 256 6.46 -14.52 10.07
CA ASN A 256 7.11 -13.26 9.71
C ASN A 256 7.01 -12.22 10.83
N ASN A 257 7.90 -11.23 10.82
CA ASN A 257 7.94 -10.14 11.81
C ASN A 257 8.07 -10.67 13.25
N ASN A 258 9.11 -11.46 13.48
CA ASN A 258 9.48 -12.00 14.80
C ASN A 258 10.98 -11.79 15.04
N GLN A 259 11.56 -12.46 16.04
CA GLN A 259 12.98 -12.36 16.38
C GLN A 259 13.69 -13.72 16.26
N ILE A 260 13.19 -14.61 15.40
CA ILE A 260 13.60 -16.02 15.40
C ILE A 260 15.05 -16.14 14.92
N GLU A 261 15.92 -16.65 15.79
CA GLU A 261 17.31 -16.97 15.45
C GLU A 261 17.49 -18.43 15.06
N ILE A 262 16.77 -19.31 15.74
CA ILE A 262 16.89 -20.76 15.64
C ILE A 262 15.49 -21.32 15.40
N ILE A 263 15.32 -21.98 14.27
CA ILE A 263 14.18 -22.86 14.04
C ILE A 263 14.63 -24.24 14.52
N GLY A 264 13.97 -24.77 15.55
CA GLY A 264 14.11 -26.17 15.97
C GLY A 264 14.08 -27.06 14.73
N LEU A 265 14.97 -28.07 14.70
CA LEU A 265 15.26 -28.86 13.53
C LEU A 265 13.97 -29.21 12.79
N MET A 266 13.66 -28.49 11.69
CA MET A 266 12.71 -28.95 10.68
C MET A 266 13.32 -30.15 9.93
N LYS A 267 13.84 -31.11 10.70
CA LYS A 267 14.08 -32.47 10.27
C LYS A 267 12.69 -33.02 9.97
N MET A 268 12.35 -33.01 8.69
CA MET A 268 11.42 -33.94 8.06
C MET A 268 9.94 -33.56 7.95
N ASN A 269 9.54 -32.28 8.03
CA ASN A 269 8.17 -31.97 7.59
C ASN A 269 8.07 -32.02 6.05
N LYS A 270 7.73 -33.20 5.52
CA LYS A 270 7.51 -33.46 4.09
C LYS A 270 6.18 -32.90 3.57
N LYS A 271 5.31 -32.40 4.45
CA LYS A 271 3.96 -31.91 4.12
C LYS A 271 3.83 -30.40 4.18
N LEU A 272 4.90 -29.68 4.55
CA LEU A 272 4.85 -28.23 4.64
C LEU A 272 4.73 -27.64 3.24
N GLU A 273 3.55 -27.11 2.93
CA GLU A 273 3.22 -26.55 1.62
C GLU A 273 3.43 -25.04 1.58
N LYS A 274 3.24 -24.33 2.71
CA LYS A 274 3.39 -22.88 2.84
C LYS A 274 4.29 -22.54 4.03
N ILE A 275 5.28 -21.69 3.79
CA ILE A 275 6.14 -21.14 4.83
C ILE A 275 6.38 -19.65 4.57
N VAL A 276 6.15 -18.83 5.60
CA VAL A 276 6.38 -17.38 5.58
C VAL A 276 7.17 -17.04 6.84
N ILE A 277 8.45 -16.71 6.66
CA ILE A 277 9.45 -16.58 7.75
C ILE A 277 10.43 -15.42 7.49
N ASP A 278 10.06 -14.49 6.62
CA ASP A 278 10.77 -13.23 6.40
C ASP A 278 10.74 -12.33 7.64
N ASN A 279 11.59 -11.32 7.68
CA ASN A 279 11.72 -10.37 8.79
C ASN A 279 11.90 -11.04 10.16
N ASN A 280 13.00 -11.78 10.28
CA ASN A 280 13.41 -12.55 11.45
C ASN A 280 14.94 -12.40 11.65
N LYS A 281 15.57 -13.25 12.47
CA LYS A 281 17.03 -13.21 12.76
C LYS A 281 17.73 -14.51 12.37
N LEU A 282 17.21 -15.25 11.39
CA LEU A 282 17.75 -16.56 11.01
C LEU A 282 19.16 -16.41 10.47
N LYS A 283 20.10 -17.20 10.99
CA LYS A 283 21.51 -17.21 10.54
C LYS A 283 21.77 -18.19 9.40
N GLU A 284 20.86 -19.15 9.21
CA GLU A 284 20.95 -20.22 8.23
C GLU A 284 19.58 -20.45 7.58
N ILE A 285 19.60 -20.98 6.35
CA ILE A 285 18.38 -21.36 5.64
C ILE A 285 17.77 -22.61 6.32
N PRO A 286 16.50 -22.59 6.73
CA PRO A 286 15.86 -23.77 7.29
C PRO A 286 15.61 -24.82 6.20
N ASN A 287 15.51 -26.10 6.59
CA ASN A 287 15.23 -27.18 5.64
C ASN A 287 13.80 -27.07 5.07
N ILE A 288 13.69 -26.67 3.80
CA ILE A 288 12.44 -26.39 3.09
C ILE A 288 12.37 -27.13 1.73
N ILE A 289 12.95 -28.33 1.64
CA ILE A 289 13.12 -29.10 0.40
C ILE A 289 11.80 -29.49 -0.31
N ASN A 290 10.62 -29.35 0.32
CA ASN A 290 9.31 -29.68 -0.29
C ASN A 290 8.28 -28.53 -0.21
N THR A 291 8.75 -27.28 -0.10
CA THR A 291 7.85 -26.14 0.10
C THR A 291 7.42 -25.48 -1.21
N GLN A 292 6.84 -24.29 -1.12
CA GLN A 292 6.36 -23.48 -2.24
C GLN A 292 7.41 -23.30 -3.35
N LYS A 293 6.92 -23.14 -4.58
CA LYS A 293 7.72 -22.70 -5.73
C LYS A 293 8.29 -21.29 -5.56
N HIS A 294 7.73 -20.52 -4.64
CA HIS A 294 8.14 -19.16 -4.31
C HIS A 294 8.60 -19.15 -2.86
N VAL A 295 9.88 -18.89 -2.64
CA VAL A 295 10.49 -18.90 -1.32
C VAL A 295 10.95 -17.49 -0.99
N ASN A 296 10.41 -16.92 0.09
CA ASN A 296 10.83 -15.64 0.63
C ASN A 296 11.51 -15.83 2.01
N LEU A 297 12.78 -15.46 2.08
CA LEU A 297 13.63 -15.50 3.28
C LEU A 297 14.23 -14.12 3.57
N SER A 298 13.56 -13.05 3.11
CA SER A 298 14.06 -11.69 3.20
C SER A 298 14.17 -11.21 4.66
N PHE A 299 15.02 -10.21 4.87
CA PHE A 299 15.22 -9.54 6.16
C PHE A 299 15.51 -10.53 7.28
N ASN A 300 16.50 -11.38 7.05
CA ASN A 300 17.05 -12.31 8.03
C ASN A 300 18.54 -11.99 8.24
N SER A 301 19.28 -12.87 8.90
CA SER A 301 20.73 -12.74 9.11
C SER A 301 21.51 -13.88 8.45
N ILE A 302 21.00 -14.40 7.33
CA ILE A 302 21.56 -15.59 6.67
C ILE A 302 22.94 -15.23 6.11
N MET A 303 23.97 -15.99 6.52
CA MET A 303 25.36 -15.72 6.11
C MET A 303 25.80 -16.59 4.93
N GLU A 304 25.22 -17.79 4.80
CA GLU A 304 25.57 -18.78 3.77
C GLU A 304 24.33 -19.28 3.03
N LEU A 305 24.40 -19.27 1.69
CA LEU A 305 23.36 -19.81 0.82
C LEU A 305 23.54 -21.32 0.64
N ASN A 306 23.11 -22.09 1.63
CA ASN A 306 23.13 -23.56 1.55
C ASN A 306 21.94 -24.08 0.71
N ILE A 307 22.20 -24.28 -0.59
CA ILE A 307 21.20 -24.73 -1.55
C ILE A 307 20.63 -26.14 -1.29
N ASN A 308 21.26 -26.96 -0.44
CA ASN A 308 20.76 -28.31 -0.16
C ASN A 308 19.47 -28.31 0.66
N PHE A 309 19.12 -27.17 1.25
CA PHE A 309 17.88 -26.98 2.00
C PHE A 309 16.74 -26.38 1.18
N LEU A 310 16.96 -26.15 -0.12
CA LEU A 310 15.97 -25.61 -1.05
C LEU A 310 15.43 -26.71 -1.97
N ASP A 311 14.13 -26.65 -2.26
CA ASP A 311 13.50 -27.49 -3.29
C ASP A 311 14.11 -27.16 -4.67
N ARG A 312 14.48 -28.17 -5.45
CA ARG A 312 15.06 -27.99 -6.80
C ARG A 312 14.04 -27.47 -7.83
N ASN A 313 12.75 -27.51 -7.52
CA ASN A 313 11.68 -27.07 -8.39
C ASN A 313 11.22 -25.62 -8.16
N ILE A 314 11.92 -24.83 -7.33
CA ILE A 314 11.57 -23.43 -7.10
C ILE A 314 11.64 -22.60 -8.40
N ASN A 315 10.70 -21.67 -8.52
CA ASN A 315 10.61 -20.68 -9.58
C ASN A 315 11.15 -19.32 -9.15
N SER A 316 11.01 -18.99 -7.87
CA SER A 316 11.38 -17.70 -7.30
C SER A 316 12.05 -17.88 -5.94
N LEU A 317 13.19 -17.22 -5.76
CA LEU A 317 13.94 -17.17 -4.50
C LEU A 317 14.24 -15.72 -4.13
N ILE A 318 13.75 -15.29 -2.98
CA ILE A 318 13.91 -13.94 -2.43
C ILE A 318 14.71 -14.02 -1.14
N LEU A 319 15.91 -13.41 -1.14
CA LEU A 319 16.89 -13.40 -0.06
C LEU A 319 17.33 -11.96 0.25
N LEU A 320 16.48 -10.97 -0.06
CA LEU A 320 16.71 -9.55 0.18
C LEU A 320 17.08 -9.31 1.65
N GLY A 321 18.06 -8.45 1.95
CA GLY A 321 18.33 -8.02 3.32
C GLY A 321 18.88 -9.15 4.21
N ASN A 322 19.92 -9.83 3.74
CA ASN A 322 20.63 -10.86 4.50
C ASN A 322 22.13 -10.52 4.58
N GLN A 323 22.97 -11.46 5.03
CA GLN A 323 24.42 -11.26 5.19
C GLN A 323 25.22 -12.20 4.27
N ILE A 324 24.65 -12.58 3.14
CA ILE A 324 25.23 -13.55 2.20
C ILE A 324 26.45 -12.91 1.52
N LYS A 325 27.57 -13.64 1.49
CA LYS A 325 28.82 -13.15 0.85
C LYS A 325 29.13 -13.83 -0.47
N THR A 326 28.71 -15.08 -0.64
CA THR A 326 29.07 -15.91 -1.78
C THR A 326 27.85 -16.64 -2.32
N VAL A 327 27.71 -16.65 -3.64
CA VAL A 327 26.64 -17.39 -4.33
C VAL A 327 27.22 -18.68 -4.93
N PRO A 328 26.73 -19.88 -4.55
CA PRO A 328 27.25 -21.13 -5.08
C PRO A 328 26.89 -21.30 -6.55
N SER A 329 27.84 -21.78 -7.36
CA SER A 329 27.66 -22.00 -8.81
C SER A 329 26.48 -22.93 -9.13
N GLN A 330 26.20 -23.85 -8.22
CA GLN A 330 25.14 -24.85 -8.28
C GLN A 330 23.74 -24.23 -8.24
N LEU A 331 23.58 -23.02 -7.68
CA LEU A 331 22.31 -22.30 -7.72
C LEU A 331 21.83 -22.11 -9.16
N PHE A 332 22.75 -21.79 -10.07
CA PHE A 332 22.42 -21.53 -11.47
C PHE A 332 22.40 -22.80 -12.34
N SER A 333 23.06 -23.88 -11.92
CA SER A 333 23.13 -25.13 -12.70
C SER A 333 22.15 -26.23 -12.25
N GLU A 334 21.77 -26.26 -10.97
CA GLU A 334 20.90 -27.32 -10.40
C GLU A 334 19.43 -26.91 -10.23
N PHE A 335 19.08 -25.62 -10.45
CA PHE A 335 17.72 -25.10 -10.31
C PHE A 335 17.16 -24.68 -11.67
N PRO A 336 16.73 -25.65 -12.51
CA PRO A 336 16.40 -25.40 -13.93
C PRO A 336 15.11 -24.59 -14.15
N ASN A 337 14.30 -24.40 -13.10
CA ASN A 337 13.03 -23.67 -13.14
C ASN A 337 13.12 -22.28 -12.51
N LEU A 338 14.27 -21.91 -11.94
CA LEU A 338 14.46 -20.62 -11.28
C LEU A 338 14.48 -19.50 -12.33
N THR A 339 13.45 -18.67 -12.32
CA THR A 339 13.27 -17.53 -13.24
C THR A 339 13.36 -16.19 -12.54
N TYR A 340 13.15 -16.15 -11.22
CA TYR A 340 13.24 -14.94 -10.41
C TYR A 340 14.22 -15.16 -9.26
N LEU A 341 15.23 -14.31 -9.16
CA LEU A 341 16.19 -14.34 -8.06
C LEU A 341 16.44 -12.93 -7.54
N ASN A 342 16.15 -12.72 -6.26
CA ASN A 342 16.45 -11.47 -5.57
C ASN A 342 17.46 -11.73 -4.44
N LEU A 343 18.66 -11.17 -4.60
CA LEU A 343 19.79 -11.22 -3.68
C LEU A 343 20.18 -9.81 -3.20
N SER A 344 19.27 -8.84 -3.31
CA SER A 344 19.59 -7.46 -2.96
C SER A 344 19.88 -7.27 -1.47
N ASN A 345 20.60 -6.19 -1.14
CA ASN A 345 20.96 -5.84 0.24
C ASN A 345 21.63 -7.01 0.98
N ASN A 346 22.73 -7.48 0.40
CA ASN A 346 23.59 -8.53 0.95
C ASN A 346 25.05 -8.05 0.92
N LEU A 347 26.00 -8.96 1.14
CA LEU A 347 27.44 -8.68 1.16
C LEU A 347 28.17 -9.39 0.01
N ILE A 348 27.49 -9.57 -1.13
CA ILE A 348 27.98 -10.34 -2.27
C ILE A 348 28.99 -9.52 -3.07
N HIS A 349 30.18 -10.08 -3.31
CA HIS A 349 31.23 -9.43 -4.08
C HIS A 349 31.37 -9.95 -5.51
N GLU A 350 30.89 -11.17 -5.78
CA GLU A 350 31.00 -11.81 -7.09
C GLU A 350 29.83 -12.77 -7.35
N ILE A 351 29.51 -12.93 -8.64
CA ILE A 351 28.54 -13.90 -9.14
C ILE A 351 29.30 -14.95 -9.98
N PRO A 352 29.08 -16.26 -9.77
CA PRO A 352 29.79 -17.31 -10.50
C PRO A 352 29.43 -17.34 -11.99
N SER A 353 30.36 -17.79 -12.83
CA SER A 353 30.19 -17.82 -14.30
C SER A 353 29.04 -18.69 -14.80
N THR A 354 28.52 -19.61 -13.99
CA THR A 354 27.33 -20.41 -14.30
C THR A 354 26.06 -19.56 -14.42
N PHE A 355 26.08 -18.32 -13.92
CA PHE A 355 25.02 -17.32 -14.12
C PHE A 355 24.67 -17.11 -15.60
N THR A 356 25.67 -17.09 -16.49
CA THR A 356 25.48 -16.90 -17.94
C THR A 356 24.61 -17.98 -18.58
N THR A 357 24.58 -19.18 -18.01
CA THR A 357 23.78 -20.31 -18.49
C THR A 357 22.44 -20.48 -17.78
N SER A 358 22.12 -19.60 -16.82
CA SER A 358 20.86 -19.66 -16.10
C SER A 358 19.67 -19.30 -17.00
N LYS A 359 18.45 -19.58 -16.52
CA LYS A 359 17.19 -19.22 -17.18
C LYS A 359 16.46 -18.08 -16.46
N LEU A 360 17.22 -17.26 -15.73
CA LEU A 360 16.67 -16.12 -15.03
C LEU A 360 16.06 -15.15 -16.02
N VAL A 361 14.88 -14.66 -15.68
CA VAL A 361 14.12 -13.62 -16.37
C VAL A 361 14.28 -12.31 -15.59
N THR A 362 14.18 -12.39 -14.27
CA THR A 362 14.39 -11.28 -13.35
C THR A 362 15.54 -11.60 -12.39
N PHE A 363 16.52 -10.71 -12.32
CA PHE A 363 17.64 -10.80 -11.39
C PHE A 363 17.87 -9.48 -10.66
N ASN A 364 17.79 -9.52 -9.33
CA ASN A 364 18.08 -8.37 -8.48
C ASN A 364 19.30 -8.65 -7.60
N ILE A 365 20.35 -7.83 -7.76
CA ILE A 365 21.58 -7.85 -6.97
C ILE A 365 21.90 -6.45 -6.41
N SER A 366 20.92 -5.53 -6.40
CA SER A 366 21.06 -4.16 -5.87
C SER A 366 21.60 -4.17 -4.43
N PHE A 367 22.22 -3.07 -3.98
CA PHE A 367 22.78 -2.97 -2.62
C PHE A 367 23.77 -4.09 -2.26
N ASN A 368 24.67 -4.43 -3.18
CA ASN A 368 25.78 -5.34 -2.90
C ASN A 368 27.11 -4.66 -3.23
N PRO A 369 28.20 -4.98 -2.51
CA PRO A 369 29.55 -4.49 -2.79
C PRO A 369 30.18 -5.19 -4.01
N ILE A 370 29.50 -5.10 -5.16
CA ILE A 370 29.86 -5.73 -6.43
C ILE A 370 30.07 -4.69 -7.52
N SER A 371 31.07 -4.92 -8.39
CA SER A 371 31.43 -3.98 -9.47
C SER A 371 31.47 -4.61 -10.86
N GLN A 372 31.30 -5.94 -10.97
CA GLN A 372 31.30 -6.68 -12.23
C GLN A 372 30.37 -7.90 -12.13
N LEU A 373 29.81 -8.31 -13.28
CA LEU A 373 29.04 -9.53 -13.42
C LEU A 373 29.61 -10.38 -14.58
N PRO A 374 29.42 -11.71 -14.56
CA PRO A 374 29.52 -12.51 -15.78
C PRO A 374 28.50 -12.02 -16.83
N LYS A 375 28.70 -12.41 -18.09
CA LYS A 375 27.74 -12.10 -19.15
C LYS A 375 26.33 -12.53 -18.73
N ILE A 376 25.34 -11.65 -18.91
CA ILE A 376 23.96 -11.95 -18.55
C ILE A 376 23.39 -13.07 -19.45
N PRO A 377 22.48 -13.91 -18.94
CA PRO A 377 21.80 -14.90 -19.78
C PRO A 377 20.84 -14.22 -20.77
N GLN A 378 20.66 -14.82 -21.95
CA GLN A 378 19.76 -14.27 -22.98
C GLN A 378 18.29 -14.21 -22.56
N SER A 379 17.88 -14.99 -21.56
CA SER A 379 16.53 -14.98 -21.02
C SER A 379 16.23 -13.78 -20.12
N LEU A 380 17.25 -13.02 -19.72
CA LEU A 380 17.08 -11.93 -18.76
C LEU A 380 16.41 -10.73 -19.43
N THR A 381 15.28 -10.32 -18.90
CA THR A 381 14.52 -9.14 -19.35
C THR A 381 14.51 -8.03 -18.29
N GLU A 382 14.65 -8.39 -17.02
CA GLU A 382 14.63 -7.44 -15.90
C GLU A 382 15.90 -7.59 -15.05
N LEU A 383 16.66 -6.51 -14.91
CA LEU A 383 17.91 -6.46 -14.15
C LEU A 383 17.92 -5.28 -13.18
N PHE A 384 18.19 -5.58 -11.91
CA PHE A 384 18.36 -4.59 -10.85
C PHE A 384 19.78 -4.70 -10.28
N ILE A 385 20.55 -3.64 -10.46
CA ILE A 385 21.96 -3.50 -10.07
C ILE A 385 22.20 -2.14 -9.39
N SER A 386 21.15 -1.52 -8.84
CA SER A 386 21.21 -0.22 -8.19
C SER A 386 22.06 -0.27 -6.91
N PHE A 387 22.62 0.85 -6.49
CA PHE A 387 23.42 0.95 -5.25
C PHE A 387 24.58 -0.07 -5.18
N CYS A 388 25.30 -0.23 -6.29
CA CYS A 388 26.48 -1.08 -6.41
C CYS A 388 27.70 -0.22 -6.82
N ASP A 389 28.76 -0.85 -7.34
CA ASP A 389 30.00 -0.18 -7.75
C ASP A 389 30.29 -0.29 -9.26
N PHE A 390 29.26 -0.48 -10.10
CA PHE A 390 29.44 -0.65 -11.54
C PHE A 390 29.92 0.64 -12.23
N LYS A 391 30.91 0.50 -13.12
CA LYS A 391 31.46 1.60 -13.94
C LYS A 391 31.18 1.46 -15.44
N ASP A 392 31.17 0.22 -15.91
CA ASP A 392 30.95 -0.12 -17.31
C ASP A 392 30.08 -1.38 -17.35
N ILE A 393 28.83 -1.22 -17.77
CA ILE A 393 27.89 -2.35 -17.85
C ILE A 393 27.87 -2.99 -19.24
N SER A 394 28.50 -2.35 -20.25
CA SER A 394 28.66 -2.90 -21.60
C SER A 394 29.58 -4.13 -21.65
N CYS A 395 30.37 -4.35 -20.59
CA CYS A 395 31.25 -5.51 -20.51
C CYS A 395 30.52 -6.84 -20.21
N PHE A 396 29.30 -6.79 -19.66
CA PHE A 396 28.51 -7.98 -19.33
C PHE A 396 27.08 -7.97 -19.89
N ILE A 397 26.58 -6.82 -20.34
CA ILE A 397 25.34 -6.70 -21.11
C ILE A 397 25.71 -6.55 -22.59
N PRO A 398 25.40 -7.53 -23.47
CA PRO A 398 25.70 -7.43 -24.90
C PRO A 398 24.73 -6.47 -25.61
N ASP A 399 25.11 -5.92 -26.77
CA ASP A 399 24.29 -4.95 -27.53
C ASP A 399 22.97 -5.54 -28.08
N ASP A 400 22.90 -6.87 -28.24
CA ASP A 400 21.72 -7.62 -28.72
C ASP A 400 20.87 -8.20 -27.57
N ASN A 401 21.01 -7.63 -26.36
CA ASN A 401 20.28 -8.04 -25.16
C ASN A 401 18.74 -7.95 -25.32
N GLN A 402 18.04 -8.64 -24.41
CA GLN A 402 16.58 -8.67 -24.32
C GLN A 402 16.08 -7.86 -23.11
N ILE A 403 16.88 -6.91 -22.60
CA ILE A 403 16.52 -6.16 -21.39
C ILE A 403 15.40 -5.17 -21.73
N GLU A 404 14.28 -5.34 -21.01
CA GLU A 404 13.10 -4.49 -21.03
C GLU A 404 13.11 -3.51 -19.85
N LYS A 405 13.64 -3.93 -18.69
CA LYS A 405 13.77 -3.10 -17.50
C LYS A 405 15.16 -3.18 -16.89
N LEU A 406 15.80 -2.02 -16.78
CA LEU A 406 17.10 -1.87 -16.13
C LEU A 406 17.01 -0.82 -15.04
N TYR A 407 17.28 -1.26 -13.81
CA TYR A 407 17.42 -0.42 -12.63
C TYR A 407 18.89 -0.44 -12.21
N ALA A 408 19.58 0.68 -12.39
CA ALA A 408 21.02 0.81 -12.19
C ALA A 408 21.37 2.16 -11.54
N ASN A 409 20.44 2.67 -10.73
CA ASN A 409 20.58 3.91 -9.97
C ASN A 409 21.77 3.85 -9.02
N ASN A 410 22.34 4.99 -8.66
CA ASN A 410 23.35 5.10 -7.61
C ASN A 410 24.56 4.18 -7.82
N ASN A 411 25.14 4.22 -9.02
CA ASN A 411 26.38 3.53 -9.38
C ASN A 411 27.45 4.53 -9.83
N LYS A 412 28.49 4.06 -10.53
CA LYS A 412 29.57 4.87 -11.11
C LYS A 412 29.61 4.74 -12.64
N ILE A 413 28.46 4.49 -13.27
CA ILE A 413 28.37 4.09 -14.67
C ILE A 413 28.73 5.25 -15.59
N GLU A 414 29.67 4.99 -16.50
CA GLU A 414 30.09 5.91 -17.56
C GLU A 414 29.82 5.36 -18.96
N LYS A 415 29.71 4.02 -19.09
CA LYS A 415 29.58 3.31 -20.37
C LYS A 415 28.39 2.35 -20.34
N LEU A 416 27.63 2.38 -21.42
CA LEU A 416 26.38 1.64 -21.60
C LEU A 416 26.42 0.86 -22.93
N PRO A 417 25.77 -0.32 -23.01
CA PRO A 417 25.51 -1.02 -24.26
C PRO A 417 24.36 -0.36 -25.03
N LEU A 418 24.00 -0.93 -26.19
CA LEU A 418 22.73 -0.65 -26.85
C LEU A 418 21.55 -1.30 -26.11
N PHE A 419 20.38 -0.68 -26.20
CA PHE A 419 19.15 -1.12 -25.56
C PHE A 419 17.99 -1.21 -26.57
N PRO A 420 17.85 -2.33 -27.29
CA PRO A 420 16.89 -2.45 -28.40
C PRO A 420 15.42 -2.61 -27.95
N PHE A 421 15.15 -3.06 -26.72
CA PHE A 421 13.81 -3.39 -26.22
C PHE A 421 13.42 -2.66 -24.92
N ILE A 422 14.19 -1.65 -24.51
CA ILE A 422 14.04 -1.04 -23.20
C ILE A 422 12.73 -0.27 -23.04
N GLU A 423 12.05 -0.54 -21.94
CA GLU A 423 10.82 0.14 -21.50
C GLU A 423 11.08 0.98 -20.26
N VAL A 424 11.91 0.47 -19.33
CA VAL A 424 12.30 1.17 -18.10
C VAL A 424 13.81 1.24 -18.01
N LEU A 425 14.36 2.45 -17.95
CA LEU A 425 15.80 2.67 -17.79
C LEU A 425 16.05 3.71 -16.71
N PHE A 426 16.38 3.23 -15.51
CA PHE A 426 16.73 4.08 -14.38
C PHE A 426 18.23 4.01 -14.13
N LEU A 427 18.89 5.14 -14.34
CA LEU A 427 20.32 5.36 -14.23
C LEU A 427 20.59 6.65 -13.43
N SER A 428 19.69 7.02 -12.50
CA SER A 428 19.88 8.19 -11.64
C SER A 428 21.21 8.10 -10.89
N SER A 429 21.77 9.26 -10.52
CA SER A 429 22.93 9.32 -9.62
C SER A 429 24.15 8.52 -10.11
N ASN A 430 24.47 8.62 -11.40
CA ASN A 430 25.61 7.96 -12.05
C ASN A 430 26.68 8.97 -12.52
N LYS A 431 27.50 8.61 -13.51
CA LYS A 431 28.58 9.44 -14.05
C LYS A 431 28.49 9.62 -15.58
N LEU A 432 27.29 9.51 -16.14
CA LEU A 432 27.06 9.64 -17.57
C LEU A 432 27.33 11.08 -18.03
N LYS A 433 28.12 11.24 -19.10
CA LYS A 433 28.43 12.55 -19.70
C LYS A 433 27.61 12.89 -20.94
N LYS A 434 26.94 11.89 -21.50
CA LYS A 434 26.16 11.99 -22.73
C LYS A 434 24.89 11.18 -22.57
N MET A 435 23.85 11.56 -23.32
CA MET A 435 22.65 10.75 -23.43
C MET A 435 22.96 9.35 -23.97
N PRO A 436 22.33 8.29 -23.43
CA PRO A 436 22.41 6.96 -24.01
C PRO A 436 21.84 6.95 -25.43
N GLY A 437 22.46 6.15 -26.31
CA GLY A 437 21.90 5.87 -27.63
C GLY A 437 20.70 4.94 -27.49
N LEU A 438 19.49 5.50 -27.46
CA LEU A 438 18.25 4.75 -27.31
C LEU A 438 17.51 4.68 -28.65
N THR A 439 17.14 3.47 -29.06
CA THR A 439 16.21 3.25 -30.17
C THR A 439 14.90 2.78 -29.57
N ILE A 440 14.06 3.71 -29.12
CA ILE A 440 12.77 3.38 -28.50
C ILE A 440 11.76 3.16 -29.63
N PRO A 441 11.22 1.95 -29.82
CA PRO A 441 10.20 1.74 -30.84
C PRO A 441 9.00 2.66 -30.59
N ASN A 442 8.49 3.34 -31.63
CA ASN A 442 7.33 4.26 -31.55
C ASN A 442 6.05 3.67 -30.90
N ARG A 443 6.01 2.35 -30.66
CA ARG A 443 4.85 1.64 -30.08
C ARG A 443 4.94 1.46 -28.56
N ILE A 444 6.09 1.70 -27.96
CA ILE A 444 6.32 1.46 -26.53
C ILE A 444 6.42 2.82 -25.84
N THR A 445 5.77 2.95 -24.69
CA THR A 445 5.93 4.11 -23.82
C THR A 445 7.04 3.81 -22.83
N ALA A 446 8.12 4.60 -22.83
CA ALA A 446 9.27 4.38 -21.96
C ALA A 446 9.25 5.26 -20.70
N SER A 447 9.85 4.76 -19.62
CA SER A 447 10.19 5.52 -18.41
C SER A 447 11.70 5.62 -18.30
N LEU A 448 12.23 6.83 -18.43
CA LEU A 448 13.66 7.10 -18.32
C LEU A 448 13.94 7.99 -17.12
N ASP A 449 14.86 7.57 -16.28
CA ASP A 449 15.42 8.39 -15.22
C ASP A 449 16.94 8.46 -15.39
N LEU A 450 17.41 9.62 -15.81
CA LEU A 450 18.83 9.95 -15.97
C LEU A 450 19.22 11.11 -15.05
N SER A 451 18.45 11.35 -13.99
CA SER A 451 18.67 12.43 -13.02
C SER A 451 20.04 12.33 -12.34
N ASN A 452 20.55 13.46 -11.83
CA ASN A 452 21.78 13.52 -11.04
C ASN A 452 23.00 12.85 -11.74
N ASN A 453 23.20 13.17 -13.02
CA ASN A 453 24.33 12.70 -13.82
C ASN A 453 25.24 13.89 -14.22
N MET A 454 26.07 13.71 -15.26
CA MET A 454 26.93 14.77 -15.80
C MET A 454 26.63 15.03 -17.29
N ILE A 455 25.39 14.79 -17.72
CA ILE A 455 25.01 14.92 -19.14
C ILE A 455 25.09 16.39 -19.53
N GLU A 456 25.90 16.70 -20.54
CA GLU A 456 26.17 18.08 -20.94
C GLU A 456 25.86 18.38 -22.41
N GLY A 457 25.58 19.65 -22.69
CA GLY A 457 25.37 20.15 -24.04
C GLY A 457 23.92 20.03 -24.55
N GLU A 458 23.78 19.96 -25.87
CA GLU A 458 22.49 19.87 -26.56
C GLU A 458 22.09 18.41 -26.78
N ILE A 459 20.84 18.09 -26.44
CA ILE A 459 20.25 16.76 -26.66
C ILE A 459 19.84 16.62 -28.13
N ASN A 460 20.70 16.00 -28.95
CA ASN A 460 20.51 15.86 -30.41
C ASN A 460 20.16 14.43 -30.87
N THR A 461 19.67 13.59 -29.97
CA THR A 461 19.44 12.16 -30.25
C THR A 461 18.17 11.93 -31.07
N GLN A 462 18.21 10.92 -31.97
CA GLN A 462 17.05 10.37 -32.69
C GLN A 462 16.09 9.61 -31.75
N ILE A 463 15.69 10.23 -30.65
CA ILE A 463 14.72 9.68 -29.72
C ILE A 463 13.35 9.80 -30.37
N THR A 464 12.78 8.65 -30.72
CA THR A 464 11.40 8.53 -31.16
C THR A 464 10.45 8.65 -29.96
N PRO A 465 9.33 9.39 -30.07
CA PRO A 465 8.76 10.13 -28.96
C PRO A 465 7.56 9.41 -28.36
N ASN A 466 7.74 8.70 -27.24
CA ASN A 466 6.63 8.32 -26.36
C ASN A 466 7.14 7.98 -24.95
N PHE A 467 7.04 8.94 -24.01
CA PHE A 467 7.51 8.76 -22.63
C PHE A 467 6.36 8.81 -21.64
N LYS A 468 6.37 7.90 -20.65
CA LYS A 468 5.54 8.01 -19.45
C LYS A 468 6.24 8.95 -18.47
N LEU A 469 7.53 8.71 -18.24
CA LEU A 469 8.40 9.52 -17.40
C LEU A 469 9.71 9.82 -18.15
N LEU A 470 10.14 11.08 -18.12
CA LEU A 470 11.46 11.50 -18.54
C LEU A 470 12.04 12.43 -17.47
N ASP A 471 12.94 11.90 -16.67
CA ASP A 471 13.65 12.64 -15.64
C ASP A 471 15.10 12.90 -16.08
N LEU A 472 15.42 14.16 -16.36
CA LEU A 472 16.75 14.65 -16.72
C LEU A 472 17.27 15.66 -15.69
N SER A 473 16.64 15.72 -14.52
CA SER A 473 16.96 16.67 -13.45
C SER A 473 18.43 16.63 -13.04
N ASN A 474 18.95 17.74 -12.55
CA ASN A 474 20.30 17.82 -11.97
C ASN A 474 21.40 17.28 -12.91
N ASN A 475 21.50 17.89 -14.09
CA ASN A 475 22.49 17.59 -15.11
C ASN A 475 23.16 18.92 -15.59
N LYS A 476 23.84 18.90 -16.74
CA LYS A 476 24.50 20.07 -17.35
C LYS A 476 23.95 20.36 -18.75
N ILE A 477 22.68 20.03 -18.98
CA ILE A 477 22.02 20.15 -20.27
C ILE A 477 21.76 21.61 -20.56
N THR A 478 22.11 22.07 -21.76
CA THR A 478 21.92 23.47 -22.16
C THR A 478 20.75 23.67 -23.11
N LYS A 479 20.34 22.63 -23.84
CA LYS A 479 19.22 22.65 -24.78
C LYS A 479 18.56 21.28 -24.93
N VAL A 480 17.23 21.29 -25.04
CA VAL A 480 16.41 20.11 -25.31
C VAL A 480 15.53 20.33 -26.56
N PRO A 481 15.32 19.30 -27.40
CA PRO A 481 14.47 19.43 -28.58
C PRO A 481 12.99 19.36 -28.20
N ILE A 482 12.15 20.10 -28.93
CA ILE A 482 10.69 20.13 -28.71
C ILE A 482 10.05 18.73 -28.84
N SER A 483 10.69 17.81 -29.56
CA SER A 483 10.22 16.43 -29.71
C SER A 483 10.21 15.61 -28.42
N LEU A 484 10.87 16.05 -27.34
CA LEU A 484 10.79 15.38 -26.04
C LEU A 484 9.44 15.58 -25.33
N PHE A 485 8.70 16.62 -25.68
CA PHE A 485 7.42 16.95 -25.06
C PHE A 485 6.29 16.18 -25.75
N THR A 486 6.02 14.98 -25.24
CA THR A 486 5.06 14.02 -25.83
C THR A 486 3.73 14.01 -25.08
N ARG A 487 2.71 13.32 -25.61
CA ARG A 487 1.40 13.29 -24.95
C ARG A 487 1.43 12.48 -23.66
N LYS A 488 0.91 13.06 -22.57
CA LYS A 488 0.80 12.51 -21.21
C LYS A 488 2.14 12.14 -20.57
N SER A 489 3.22 12.79 -20.97
CA SER A 489 4.52 12.59 -20.33
C SER A 489 4.63 13.40 -19.04
N HIS A 490 5.27 12.81 -18.03
CA HIS A 490 5.83 13.48 -16.87
C HIS A 490 7.28 13.85 -17.19
N ILE A 491 7.62 15.14 -17.19
CA ILE A 491 8.94 15.63 -17.62
C ILE A 491 9.60 16.40 -16.48
N LYS A 492 10.81 16.03 -16.10
CA LYS A 492 11.62 16.76 -15.12
C LYS A 492 12.92 17.24 -15.76
N LEU A 493 13.12 18.55 -15.76
CA LEU A 493 14.27 19.25 -16.36
C LEU A 493 14.95 20.18 -15.37
N ASP A 494 14.53 20.17 -14.12
CA ASP A 494 15.04 21.03 -13.06
C ASP A 494 16.55 20.90 -12.85
N GLU A 495 17.15 21.92 -12.25
CA GLU A 495 18.58 21.96 -11.94
C GLU A 495 19.45 21.74 -13.20
N ASN A 496 19.05 22.34 -14.33
CA ASN A 496 19.81 22.37 -15.56
C ASN A 496 19.93 23.79 -16.12
N PRO A 497 21.07 24.15 -16.77
CA PRO A 497 21.25 25.45 -17.42
C PRO A 497 20.55 25.55 -18.79
N ILE A 498 19.29 25.09 -18.89
CA ILE A 498 18.49 25.13 -20.12
C ILE A 498 17.90 26.53 -20.29
N ASP A 499 18.10 27.13 -21.47
CA ASP A 499 17.51 28.41 -21.84
C ASP A 499 16.65 28.26 -23.11
N MET A 500 15.34 28.35 -22.94
CA MET A 500 14.37 28.29 -24.03
C MET A 500 12.99 28.83 -23.62
N THR A 501 12.16 29.11 -24.62
CA THR A 501 10.74 29.43 -24.41
C THR A 501 9.87 28.28 -24.91
N LEU A 502 9.04 27.72 -24.04
CA LEU A 502 8.02 26.73 -24.38
C LEU A 502 6.71 27.42 -24.74
N SER A 503 6.18 27.09 -25.91
CA SER A 503 4.86 27.56 -26.36
C SER A 503 3.74 26.64 -25.84
N ASN A 504 2.55 27.21 -25.63
CA ASN A 504 1.39 26.48 -25.07
C ASN A 504 0.95 25.28 -25.90
N ASN A 505 1.14 25.36 -27.23
CA ASN A 505 0.81 24.27 -28.14
C ASN A 505 1.61 22.99 -27.88
N ILE A 506 2.76 23.10 -27.18
CA ILE A 506 3.61 21.97 -26.79
C ILE A 506 3.22 21.48 -25.40
N ILE A 507 3.02 22.40 -24.45
CA ILE A 507 2.74 22.09 -23.03
C ILE A 507 1.36 21.46 -22.84
N GLN A 508 0.36 21.81 -23.65
CA GLN A 508 -1.00 21.24 -23.56
C GLN A 508 -1.08 19.72 -23.78
N PHE A 509 0.04 19.06 -24.08
CA PHE A 509 0.08 17.62 -24.29
C PHE A 509 0.72 16.88 -23.12
N ILE A 510 1.47 17.53 -22.23
CA ILE A 510 2.17 16.85 -21.12
C ILE A 510 1.29 16.79 -19.87
N ASP A 511 1.48 15.77 -19.02
CA ASP A 511 0.72 15.66 -17.75
C ASP A 511 1.38 16.51 -16.66
N SER A 512 2.71 16.52 -16.56
CA SER A 512 3.42 17.40 -15.61
C SER A 512 4.78 17.84 -16.13
N ILE A 513 5.26 18.99 -15.65
CA ILE A 513 6.60 19.50 -15.95
C ILE A 513 7.25 20.15 -14.73
N ASP A 514 8.50 19.80 -14.48
CA ASP A 514 9.38 20.52 -13.56
C ASP A 514 10.50 21.23 -14.33
N ILE A 515 10.56 22.55 -14.16
CA ILE A 515 11.56 23.45 -14.76
C ILE A 515 12.17 24.37 -13.71
N THR A 516 12.10 24.00 -12.42
CA THR A 516 12.73 24.76 -11.34
C THR A 516 14.25 24.85 -11.53
N HIS A 517 14.83 25.99 -11.17
CA HIS A 517 16.24 26.30 -11.35
C HIS A 517 16.75 26.13 -12.79
N THR A 518 15.91 26.51 -13.77
CA THR A 518 16.24 26.60 -15.19
C THR A 518 15.95 28.02 -15.74
N ASN A 519 16.35 28.31 -16.98
CA ASN A 519 15.94 29.54 -17.68
C ASN A 519 14.75 29.30 -18.62
N ILE A 520 13.99 28.21 -18.43
CA ILE A 520 12.83 27.90 -19.28
C ILE A 520 11.68 28.85 -18.97
N LYS A 521 11.10 29.45 -20.01
CA LYS A 521 9.91 30.31 -19.90
C LYS A 521 8.71 29.66 -20.56
N ILE A 522 7.56 29.69 -19.88
CA ILE A 522 6.28 29.24 -20.41
C ILE A 522 5.48 30.45 -20.88
N ALA A 523 4.90 30.41 -22.08
CA ALA A 523 4.04 31.47 -22.60
C ALA A 523 2.73 31.59 -21.78
N GLU A 524 2.18 32.80 -21.64
CA GLU A 524 1.21 33.17 -20.57
C GLU A 524 -0.23 32.58 -20.65
N ASP A 525 -0.50 31.48 -21.37
CA ASP A 525 -1.85 30.85 -21.40
C ASP A 525 -1.81 29.34 -21.14
N TYR A 526 -2.17 28.92 -19.92
CA TYR A 526 -2.14 27.51 -19.52
C TYR A 526 -3.37 26.73 -20.05
N SER A 527 -3.13 25.49 -20.48
CA SER A 527 -4.21 24.55 -20.86
C SER A 527 -4.76 23.84 -19.62
N GLU A 528 -6.05 23.53 -19.61
CA GLU A 528 -6.71 22.67 -18.61
C GLU A 528 -6.15 21.24 -18.55
N SER A 529 -5.38 20.80 -19.55
CA SER A 529 -4.89 19.41 -19.65
C SER A 529 -3.71 19.07 -18.75
N ILE A 530 -2.89 20.06 -18.36
CA ILE A 530 -1.71 19.85 -17.53
C ILE A 530 -2.09 19.69 -16.05
N ARG A 531 -1.57 18.66 -15.39
CA ARG A 531 -1.77 18.38 -13.96
C ARG A 531 -0.97 19.34 -13.10
N GLU A 532 0.30 19.52 -13.42
CA GLU A 532 1.27 20.17 -12.54
C GLU A 532 2.39 20.90 -13.30
N ILE A 533 2.75 22.09 -12.82
CA ILE A 533 3.91 22.86 -13.26
C ILE A 533 4.72 23.27 -12.03
N ALA A 534 5.99 22.89 -11.98
CA ALA A 534 6.96 23.41 -11.02
C ALA A 534 7.89 24.42 -11.71
N SER A 535 8.04 25.63 -11.13
CA SER A 535 8.88 26.69 -11.70
C SER A 535 9.35 27.72 -10.67
N ASP A 536 10.42 28.45 -11.00
CA ASP A 536 10.95 29.56 -10.18
C ASP A 536 10.12 30.84 -10.25
N MET A 537 9.16 30.90 -11.19
CA MET A 537 8.32 32.07 -11.40
C MET A 537 7.15 32.04 -10.44
N SER A 538 7.06 33.07 -9.59
CA SER A 538 5.89 33.28 -8.77
C SER A 538 4.74 33.70 -9.70
N ILE A 539 3.85 32.77 -10.02
CA ILE A 539 2.55 33.18 -10.56
C ILE A 539 1.81 33.80 -9.39
N GLN A 540 1.67 35.13 -9.43
CA GLN A 540 0.72 35.82 -8.59
C GLN A 540 -0.65 35.22 -8.93
N PHE A 541 -1.30 34.61 -7.95
CA PHE A 541 -2.69 34.21 -8.09
C PHE A 541 -3.45 35.46 -8.53
N SER A 542 -3.82 35.54 -9.80
CA SER A 542 -4.59 36.68 -10.27
C SER A 542 -5.88 36.69 -9.45
N GLU A 543 -6.29 37.84 -8.93
CA GLU A 543 -7.51 38.00 -8.11
C GLU A 543 -8.78 37.45 -8.81
N ASN A 544 -8.73 37.22 -10.13
CA ASN A 544 -9.78 36.60 -10.90
C ASN A 544 -9.90 35.07 -10.73
N THR A 545 -8.84 34.38 -10.31
CA THR A 545 -8.89 32.93 -9.99
C THR A 545 -9.48 32.70 -8.59
N ILE A 546 -9.32 33.68 -7.68
CA ILE A 546 -9.78 33.64 -6.29
C ILE A 546 -11.31 33.79 -6.21
N ASN A 547 -11.93 34.53 -7.14
CA ASN A 547 -13.38 34.78 -7.15
C ASN A 547 -14.21 33.70 -7.85
N ASN A 548 -13.58 32.84 -8.64
CA ASN A 548 -14.23 31.62 -9.12
C ASN A 548 -14.14 30.60 -7.99
N ARG A 549 -15.25 30.43 -7.25
CA ARG A 549 -15.48 29.30 -6.34
C ARG A 549 -14.79 28.08 -6.91
N ILE A 550 -13.89 27.47 -6.15
CA ILE A 550 -13.16 26.26 -6.52
C ILE A 550 -14.17 25.31 -7.19
N SER A 551 -14.11 25.23 -8.52
CA SER A 551 -15.15 24.57 -9.29
C SER A 551 -14.84 23.07 -9.28
N PRO A 552 -15.82 22.21 -8.97
CA PRO A 552 -15.63 20.75 -8.99
C PRO A 552 -15.21 20.19 -10.35
N ASN A 553 -15.44 20.94 -11.43
CA ASN A 553 -15.34 20.46 -12.80
C ASN A 553 -14.15 21.04 -13.57
N THR A 554 -13.29 21.87 -12.96
CA THR A 554 -12.07 22.37 -13.59
C THR A 554 -10.90 21.48 -13.20
N SER A 555 -10.15 21.00 -14.19
CA SER A 555 -8.85 20.36 -13.97
C SER A 555 -7.89 21.42 -13.42
N ASN A 556 -7.83 21.48 -12.10
CA ASN A 556 -7.06 22.51 -11.42
C ASN A 556 -5.57 22.15 -11.50
N LEU A 557 -4.80 23.07 -12.07
CA LEU A 557 -3.37 23.00 -12.27
C LEU A 557 -2.65 23.26 -10.95
N VAL A 558 -1.84 22.31 -10.49
CA VAL A 558 -0.98 22.47 -9.30
C VAL A 558 0.28 23.25 -9.70
N PHE A 559 0.60 24.30 -8.94
CA PHE A 559 1.81 25.09 -9.16
C PHE A 559 2.77 24.92 -7.99
N GLN A 560 3.95 24.35 -8.26
CA GLN A 560 5.06 24.36 -7.30
C GLN A 560 5.94 25.57 -7.56
N TYR A 561 6.38 26.18 -6.46
CA TYR A 561 7.22 27.36 -6.47
C TYR A 561 8.36 27.20 -5.46
N SER A 562 9.56 27.05 -6.01
CA SER A 562 10.83 27.04 -5.28
C SER A 562 11.80 27.99 -5.98
N GLN A 563 12.52 28.80 -5.22
CA GLN A 563 13.65 29.63 -5.67
C GLN A 563 14.94 29.31 -4.90
N ASP A 564 14.91 28.29 -4.04
CA ASP A 564 15.98 27.97 -3.11
C ASP A 564 16.45 26.53 -3.32
N HIS A 565 17.74 26.37 -3.60
CA HIS A 565 18.41 25.07 -3.73
C HIS A 565 18.45 24.27 -2.41
N LYS A 566 18.04 24.87 -1.29
CA LYS A 566 17.82 24.17 -0.01
C LYS A 566 16.57 23.28 -0.02
N ILE A 567 15.73 23.35 -1.05
CA ILE A 567 14.53 22.50 -1.18
C ILE A 567 14.74 21.54 -2.35
N GLY A 568 14.56 20.26 -2.09
CA GLY A 568 14.53 19.22 -3.11
C GLY A 568 13.29 18.36 -2.96
N TYR A 569 12.80 17.81 -4.06
CA TYR A 569 11.73 16.84 -4.02
C TYR A 569 11.93 15.78 -5.09
N ALA A 570 11.32 14.62 -4.88
CA ALA A 570 11.35 13.54 -5.83
C ALA A 570 10.01 12.82 -5.81
N GLU A 571 9.52 12.48 -7.00
CA GLU A 571 8.29 11.74 -7.21
C GLU A 571 8.56 10.59 -8.17
N MET A 572 7.88 9.47 -7.96
CA MET A 572 7.89 8.30 -8.83
C MET A 572 6.57 7.54 -8.72
N ILE A 573 6.03 7.12 -9.86
CA ILE A 573 4.76 6.37 -9.92
C ILE A 573 4.88 4.97 -9.30
N GLY A 574 6.08 4.40 -9.25
CA GLY A 574 6.30 3.04 -8.74
C GLY A 574 5.71 1.98 -9.67
N GLU A 575 5.11 0.94 -9.08
CA GLU A 575 4.42 -0.13 -9.81
C GLU A 575 2.94 0.21 -10.12
N ARG A 576 2.46 1.39 -9.68
CA ARG A 576 1.10 1.85 -9.95
C ARG A 576 0.90 2.27 -11.41
N ASN A 577 -0.37 2.36 -11.80
CA ASN A 577 -0.72 2.82 -13.14
C ASN A 577 -0.57 4.35 -13.28
N ASP A 578 -0.97 5.09 -12.25
CA ASP A 578 -1.07 6.54 -12.23
C ASP A 578 -0.36 7.12 -10.99
N MET A 579 0.02 8.41 -11.07
CA MET A 579 0.41 9.21 -9.90
C MET A 579 -0.87 9.75 -9.22
N GLU A 580 -1.25 9.14 -8.11
CA GLU A 580 -2.37 9.54 -7.25
C GLU A 580 -1.97 10.65 -6.28
N ASP A 581 -0.70 10.68 -5.86
CA ASP A 581 -0.19 11.71 -4.96
C ASP A 581 -0.17 13.11 -5.58
N ALA A 582 -0.14 14.09 -4.69
CA ALA A 582 0.23 15.46 -5.01
C ALA A 582 1.10 16.04 -3.90
N ILE A 583 1.92 17.03 -4.25
CA ILE A 583 2.74 17.76 -3.29
C ILE A 583 2.42 19.26 -3.29
N ILE A 584 2.86 19.98 -2.26
CA ILE A 584 2.93 21.45 -2.22
C ILE A 584 4.37 21.83 -1.89
N ILE A 585 4.93 22.73 -2.68
CA ILE A 585 6.13 23.49 -2.38
C ILE A 585 5.80 24.95 -2.70
N LYS A 586 5.57 25.74 -1.65
CA LYS A 586 5.22 27.15 -1.77
C LYS A 586 6.03 28.00 -0.82
N GLN A 587 7.12 28.55 -1.33
CA GLN A 587 7.90 29.54 -0.58
C GLN A 587 7.20 30.90 -0.50
N ARG A 588 7.49 31.63 0.57
CA ARG A 588 7.02 32.99 0.84
C ARG A 588 5.48 33.12 0.84
N LEU A 589 4.77 32.13 1.37
CA LEU A 589 3.32 32.08 1.40
C LEU A 589 2.71 33.31 2.11
N PHE A 590 3.24 33.68 3.27
CA PHE A 590 2.81 34.84 4.06
C PHE A 590 3.96 35.84 4.27
N GLY A 591 4.53 36.34 3.17
CA GLY A 591 5.72 37.18 3.21
C GLY A 591 7.02 36.36 3.17
N PRO A 592 8.20 36.98 3.34
CA PRO A 592 9.47 36.37 2.94
C PRO A 592 9.91 35.14 3.76
N ASN A 593 9.37 34.99 4.98
CA ASN A 593 9.88 34.07 5.99
C ASN A 593 9.04 32.81 6.18
N ILE A 594 7.83 32.74 5.62
CA ILE A 594 6.94 31.59 5.79
C ILE A 594 6.88 30.74 4.52
N ASP A 595 7.34 29.51 4.62
CA ASP A 595 7.26 28.53 3.54
C ASP A 595 6.24 27.44 3.90
N LEU A 596 5.52 26.94 2.91
CA LEU A 596 4.53 25.87 3.03
C LEU A 596 4.97 24.66 2.20
N PHE A 597 4.94 23.50 2.85
CA PHE A 597 5.20 22.22 2.22
C PHE A 597 4.04 21.27 2.50
N GLY A 598 3.79 20.34 1.60
CA GLY A 598 2.90 19.23 1.91
C GLY A 598 3.02 18.06 0.98
N VAL A 599 2.69 16.87 1.49
CA VAL A 599 2.56 15.64 0.72
C VAL A 599 1.15 15.11 1.00
N PHE A 600 0.47 14.69 -0.05
CA PHE A 600 -0.88 14.13 -0.01
C PHE A 600 -0.84 12.84 -0.80
N ASP A 601 -0.78 11.71 -0.12
CA ASP A 601 -0.85 10.42 -0.80
C ASP A 601 -2.32 10.06 -1.05
N GLY A 602 -2.63 9.83 -2.33
CA GLY A 602 -3.98 9.71 -2.83
C GLY A 602 -4.39 8.26 -3.03
N HIS A 603 -5.65 7.93 -2.73
CA HIS A 603 -6.20 6.61 -2.98
C HIS A 603 -7.60 6.65 -3.59
N ASN A 604 -7.94 5.61 -4.35
CA ASN A 604 -9.16 5.54 -5.17
C ASN A 604 -9.28 6.68 -6.20
N GLY A 605 -8.15 7.20 -6.68
CA GLY A 605 -8.03 8.29 -7.62
C GLY A 605 -7.25 9.49 -7.08
N ARG A 606 -6.75 10.31 -8.00
CA ARG A 606 -5.87 11.46 -7.73
C ARG A 606 -6.57 12.76 -7.31
N ASN A 607 -7.91 12.80 -7.29
CA ASN A 607 -8.64 14.06 -7.22
C ASN A 607 -8.55 14.72 -5.84
N ALA A 608 -8.70 13.96 -4.75
CA ALA A 608 -8.60 14.48 -3.38
C ALA A 608 -7.21 15.09 -3.11
N ALA A 609 -6.14 14.36 -3.40
CA ALA A 609 -4.76 14.82 -3.24
C ALA A 609 -4.47 16.07 -4.08
N ARG A 610 -4.83 16.08 -5.37
CA ARG A 610 -4.67 17.26 -6.24
C ARG A 610 -5.47 18.46 -5.75
N PHE A 611 -6.70 18.23 -5.29
CA PHE A 611 -7.56 19.29 -4.80
C PHE A 611 -7.01 19.90 -3.51
N ALA A 612 -6.44 19.08 -2.62
CA ALA A 612 -5.72 19.52 -1.44
C ALA A 612 -4.50 20.37 -1.83
N ALA A 613 -3.66 19.86 -2.73
CA ALA A 613 -2.45 20.54 -3.20
C ALA A 613 -2.75 21.90 -3.86
N TYR A 614 -3.80 21.97 -4.67
CA TYR A 614 -4.23 23.21 -5.33
C TYR A 614 -4.94 24.19 -4.37
N GLY A 615 -5.87 23.68 -3.55
CA GLY A 615 -6.80 24.50 -2.78
C GLY A 615 -6.21 25.06 -1.48
N LEU A 616 -5.41 24.26 -0.77
CA LEU A 616 -4.91 24.62 0.56
C LEU A 616 -4.08 25.91 0.58
N PRO A 617 -3.12 26.15 -0.35
CA PRO A 617 -2.36 27.40 -0.33
C PRO A 617 -3.26 28.65 -0.37
N SER A 618 -4.31 28.62 -1.20
CA SER A 618 -5.26 29.73 -1.34
C SER A 618 -6.12 29.90 -0.09
N ILE A 619 -6.68 28.81 0.45
CA ILE A 619 -7.50 28.85 1.68
C ILE A 619 -6.67 29.34 2.87
N LEU A 620 -5.42 28.91 2.97
CA LEU A 620 -4.48 29.34 4.00
C LEU A 620 -4.16 30.84 3.86
N PHE A 621 -3.89 31.31 2.63
CA PHE A 621 -3.70 32.73 2.32
C PHE A 621 -4.87 33.61 2.79
N GLU A 622 -6.10 33.22 2.48
CA GLU A 622 -7.31 33.95 2.88
C GLU A 622 -7.54 33.96 4.40
N LYS A 623 -7.23 32.85 5.07
CA LYS A 623 -7.45 32.70 6.52
C LYS A 623 -6.35 33.33 7.36
N PHE A 624 -5.23 33.71 6.76
CA PHE A 624 -4.10 34.29 7.47
C PHE A 624 -4.47 35.67 8.03
N ASN A 625 -4.84 35.66 9.31
CA ASN A 625 -5.12 36.84 10.11
C ASN A 625 -4.11 36.91 11.25
N SER A 626 -3.63 38.11 11.57
CA SER A 626 -2.50 38.36 12.49
C SER A 626 -2.67 37.91 13.95
N ASN A 627 -3.81 37.30 14.32
CA ASN A 627 -4.16 36.99 15.72
C ASN A 627 -4.43 35.49 16.01
N LYS A 628 -4.34 34.58 15.04
CA LYS A 628 -4.53 33.13 15.27
C LYS A 628 -3.20 32.37 15.15
N ASN A 629 -3.06 31.30 15.93
CA ASN A 629 -1.93 30.38 15.79
C ASN A 629 -2.04 29.63 14.45
N ILE A 630 -0.91 29.38 13.78
CA ILE A 630 -0.85 28.71 12.49
C ILE A 630 -1.52 27.32 12.49
N ASN A 631 -1.40 26.55 13.57
CA ASN A 631 -2.05 25.25 13.71
C ASN A 631 -3.58 25.36 13.66
N GLU A 632 -4.16 26.39 14.28
CA GLU A 632 -5.61 26.65 14.21
C GLU A 632 -6.05 27.06 12.79
N ILE A 633 -5.20 27.81 12.09
CA ILE A 633 -5.42 28.21 10.70
C ILE A 633 -5.41 26.96 9.80
N CYS A 634 -4.42 26.08 9.95
CA CYS A 634 -4.32 24.81 9.23
C CYS A 634 -5.53 23.91 9.49
N LEU A 635 -5.92 23.70 10.74
CA LEU A 635 -7.11 22.90 11.09
C LEU A 635 -8.39 23.48 10.47
N SER A 636 -8.56 24.81 10.49
CA SER A 636 -9.71 25.47 9.87
C SER A 636 -9.69 25.35 8.33
N ALA A 637 -8.51 25.42 7.71
CA ALA A 637 -8.35 25.26 6.27
C ALA A 637 -8.69 23.82 5.83
N ILE A 638 -8.17 22.82 6.54
CA ILE A 638 -8.42 21.40 6.24
C ILE A 638 -9.90 21.05 6.49
N SER A 639 -10.54 21.62 7.52
CA SER A 639 -11.99 21.45 7.70
C SER A 639 -12.79 21.98 6.52
N GLN A 640 -12.46 23.17 6.01
CA GLN A 640 -13.13 23.76 4.84
C GLN A 640 -12.86 22.93 3.57
N LEU A 641 -11.65 22.41 3.41
CA LEU A 641 -11.29 21.50 2.31
C LEU A 641 -12.15 20.23 2.36
N ASN A 642 -12.25 19.59 3.53
CA ASN A 642 -13.11 18.42 3.75
C ASN A 642 -14.56 18.69 3.41
N ASP A 643 -15.14 19.81 3.86
CA ASP A 643 -16.53 20.18 3.53
C ASP A 643 -16.73 20.33 2.01
N THR A 644 -15.70 20.85 1.32
CA THR A 644 -15.73 21.02 -0.13
C THR A 644 -15.63 19.67 -0.86
N LEU A 645 -14.73 18.78 -0.43
CA LEU A 645 -14.62 17.43 -0.98
C LEU A 645 -15.92 16.63 -0.78
N ALA A 646 -16.56 16.76 0.39
CA ALA A 646 -17.87 16.17 0.67
C ALA A 646 -18.95 16.65 -0.28
N PHE A 647 -18.93 17.94 -0.63
CA PHE A 647 -19.87 18.53 -1.58
C PHE A 647 -19.64 18.03 -3.02
N ILE A 648 -18.38 17.84 -3.41
CA ILE A 648 -18.00 17.32 -4.75
C ILE A 648 -18.46 15.87 -4.91
N ASN A 649 -18.55 15.11 -3.81
CA ASN A 649 -18.95 13.69 -3.80
C ASN A 649 -18.06 12.84 -4.73
N ASP A 650 -16.77 13.17 -4.77
CA ASP A 650 -15.73 12.31 -5.33
C ASP A 650 -15.49 11.10 -4.41
N LYS A 651 -14.96 10.01 -4.95
CA LYS A 651 -14.71 8.77 -4.20
C LYS A 651 -13.25 8.63 -3.75
N SER A 652 -12.37 9.49 -4.24
CA SER A 652 -10.98 9.55 -3.82
C SER A 652 -10.86 10.15 -2.42
N GLY A 653 -9.88 9.64 -1.69
CA GLY A 653 -9.41 10.23 -0.46
C GLY A 653 -7.91 10.47 -0.54
N CYS A 654 -7.36 11.12 0.46
CA CYS A 654 -5.91 11.19 0.61
C CYS A 654 -5.50 11.33 2.08
N THR A 655 -4.31 10.84 2.39
CA THR A 655 -3.54 11.22 3.57
C THR A 655 -3.07 12.68 3.44
N LEU A 656 -2.53 13.24 4.51
CA LEU A 656 -2.14 14.64 4.53
C LEU A 656 -1.00 14.87 5.51
N GLU A 657 0.10 15.42 5.02
CA GLU A 657 1.18 16.01 5.81
C GLU A 657 1.36 17.44 5.34
N LEU A 658 1.03 18.40 6.19
CA LEU A 658 1.16 19.82 5.90
C LEU A 658 2.15 20.43 6.87
N VAL A 659 3.17 21.08 6.34
CA VAL A 659 4.25 21.68 7.13
C VAL A 659 4.38 23.16 6.83
N VAL A 660 4.35 23.99 7.88
CA VAL A 660 4.66 25.42 7.79
C VAL A 660 6.00 25.69 8.46
N LEU A 661 6.96 26.19 7.70
CA LEU A 661 8.28 26.59 8.18
C LEU A 661 8.32 28.12 8.37
N ASP A 662 8.47 28.56 9.62
CA ASP A 662 8.71 29.96 9.97
C ASP A 662 10.22 30.17 10.14
N LYS A 663 10.87 30.73 9.11
CA LYS A 663 12.32 30.97 9.09
C LYS A 663 12.76 32.05 10.07
N GLU A 664 11.87 32.97 10.44
CA GLU A 664 12.18 34.05 11.38
C GLU A 664 12.12 33.57 12.82
N LYS A 665 11.13 32.75 13.16
CA LYS A 665 11.01 32.15 14.49
C LYS A 665 11.81 30.86 14.66
N HIS A 666 12.33 30.30 13.58
CA HIS A 666 12.95 28.98 13.55
C HIS A 666 12.00 27.91 14.11
N THR A 667 10.77 27.85 13.59
CA THR A 667 9.77 26.86 14.02
C THR A 667 9.20 26.10 12.84
N VAL A 668 8.80 24.86 13.10
CA VAL A 668 8.09 23.99 12.18
C VAL A 668 6.76 23.60 12.82
N ASP A 669 5.67 23.95 12.15
CA ASP A 669 4.33 23.54 12.52
C ASP A 669 3.86 22.44 11.57
N VAL A 670 3.55 21.27 12.11
CA VAL A 670 3.16 20.07 11.36
C VAL A 670 1.69 19.79 11.63
N THR A 671 0.90 19.64 10.57
CA THR A 671 -0.47 19.12 10.63
C THR A 671 -0.52 17.84 9.82
N HIS A 672 -0.78 16.70 10.44
CA HIS A 672 -0.79 15.40 9.76
C HIS A 672 -2.07 14.58 9.99
N LEU A 673 -2.37 13.68 9.05
CA LEU A 673 -3.51 12.78 9.06
C LEU A 673 -3.25 11.59 8.13
N GLY A 674 -3.21 10.37 8.66
CA GLY A 674 -2.95 9.17 7.87
C GLY A 674 -1.61 8.51 8.22
N ASP A 675 -1.11 7.68 7.32
CA ASP A 675 0.05 6.80 7.47
C ASP A 675 1.31 7.28 6.74
N CYS A 676 1.30 8.53 6.28
CA CYS A 676 2.47 9.24 5.78
C CYS A 676 3.21 9.96 6.92
N ARG A 677 4.44 10.45 6.67
CA ARG A 677 5.34 10.85 7.78
C ARG A 677 6.14 12.12 7.53
N VAL A 678 6.30 12.89 8.62
CA VAL A 678 7.23 14.03 8.71
C VAL A 678 8.36 13.69 9.68
N LEU A 679 9.61 13.89 9.27
CA LEU A 679 10.80 13.70 10.10
C LEU A 679 11.64 14.98 10.19
N ILE A 680 12.21 15.25 11.37
CA ILE A 680 13.31 16.23 11.52
C ILE A 680 14.55 15.48 12.00
N ILE A 681 15.63 15.61 11.26
CA ILE A 681 16.89 14.89 11.49
C ILE A 681 18.01 15.89 11.78
N THR A 682 18.80 15.59 12.81
CA THR A 682 19.92 16.41 13.23
C THR A 682 21.16 16.21 12.35
N LYS A 683 22.15 17.11 12.48
CA LYS A 683 23.52 16.97 11.92
C LYS A 683 24.23 15.69 12.38
N GLY A 684 23.83 15.13 13.51
CA GLY A 684 24.30 13.82 14.00
C GLY A 684 23.60 12.63 13.35
N PHE A 685 22.69 12.86 12.40
CA PHE A 685 21.84 11.86 11.75
C PHE A 685 21.02 11.06 12.76
N SER A 686 20.46 11.77 13.75
CA SER A 686 19.49 11.25 14.70
C SER A 686 18.13 11.89 14.48
N ILE A 687 17.06 11.14 14.71
CA ILE A 687 15.68 11.64 14.62
C ILE A 687 15.41 12.53 15.83
N LYS A 688 15.08 13.80 15.58
CA LYS A 688 14.60 14.75 16.59
C LYS A 688 13.08 14.69 16.74
N PHE A 689 12.39 14.56 15.62
CA PHE A 689 10.94 14.54 15.55
C PHE A 689 10.48 13.57 14.47
N ALA A 690 9.37 12.87 14.73
CA ALA A 690 8.66 12.02 13.79
C ALA A 690 7.16 12.07 14.12
N THR A 691 6.30 12.14 13.11
CA THR A 691 4.86 11.87 13.27
C THR A 691 4.61 10.37 13.47
N GLU A 692 3.45 10.04 14.02
CA GLU A 692 3.00 8.65 14.18
C GLU A 692 2.05 8.29 13.03
N ASP A 693 2.23 7.13 12.40
CA ASP A 693 1.37 6.68 11.30
C ASP A 693 0.00 6.23 11.85
N ASP A 694 -1.12 6.77 11.35
CA ASP A 694 -2.49 6.36 11.72
C ASP A 694 -2.89 5.03 11.02
N ARG A 695 -2.23 3.92 11.38
CA ARG A 695 -2.51 2.58 10.82
C ARG A 695 -3.59 1.81 11.59
N LEU A 696 -4.29 0.90 10.92
CA LEU A 696 -5.34 0.07 11.55
C LEU A 696 -4.80 -0.97 12.54
N GLU A 697 -3.55 -1.36 12.39
CA GLU A 697 -2.80 -2.18 13.34
C GLU A 697 -2.64 -1.48 14.70
N ASN A 698 -2.71 -0.14 14.71
CA ASN A 698 -2.58 0.62 15.95
C ASN A 698 -3.80 0.40 16.83
N ARG A 699 -3.52 0.00 18.07
CA ARG A 699 -4.56 -0.25 19.07
C ARG A 699 -5.47 0.95 19.30
N CYS A 700 -4.93 2.17 19.30
CA CYS A 700 -5.70 3.39 19.47
C CYS A 700 -6.80 3.54 18.39
N GLU A 701 -6.48 3.25 17.13
CA GLU A 701 -7.45 3.34 16.03
C GLU A 701 -8.50 2.22 16.10
N MET A 702 -8.09 1.00 16.46
CA MET A 702 -9.05 -0.08 16.73
C MET A 702 -10.01 0.27 17.88
N GLU A 703 -9.52 0.84 18.98
CA GLU A 703 -10.33 1.26 20.12
C GLU A 703 -11.29 2.39 19.77
N ARG A 704 -10.84 3.35 18.96
CA ARG A 704 -11.68 4.41 18.42
C ARG A 704 -12.82 3.83 17.58
N LEU A 705 -12.51 2.96 16.62
CA LEU A 705 -13.52 2.31 15.77
C LEU A 705 -14.49 1.47 16.60
N ARG A 706 -14.01 0.79 17.65
CA ARG A 706 -14.84 0.06 18.61
C ARG A 706 -15.80 0.96 19.38
N SER A 707 -15.32 2.08 19.90
CA SER A 707 -16.16 3.05 20.62
C SER A 707 -17.28 3.63 19.74
N GLN A 708 -17.05 3.69 18.43
CA GLN A 708 -18.01 4.16 17.43
C GLN A 708 -18.87 3.01 16.85
N LYS A 709 -18.65 1.76 17.28
CA LYS A 709 -19.33 0.55 16.79
C LYS A 709 -19.16 0.32 15.29
N ILE A 710 -17.98 0.66 14.78
CA ILE A 710 -17.65 0.55 13.36
C ILE A 710 -16.83 -0.71 13.16
N PRO A 711 -17.32 -1.69 12.38
CA PRO A 711 -16.62 -2.94 12.17
C PRO A 711 -15.35 -2.74 11.34
N CYS A 712 -14.29 -3.47 11.70
CA CYS A 712 -13.06 -3.56 10.93
C CYS A 712 -12.99 -4.93 10.26
N ARG A 713 -13.17 -4.98 8.94
CA ARG A 713 -13.10 -6.24 8.17
C ARG A 713 -11.78 -6.31 7.42
N ARG A 714 -11.03 -7.40 7.53
CA ARG A 714 -9.80 -7.65 6.78
C ARG A 714 -8.78 -6.51 6.85
N MET A 715 -8.59 -5.93 8.04
CA MET A 715 -7.74 -4.75 8.21
C MET A 715 -8.15 -3.58 7.31
N LYS A 716 -9.46 -3.37 7.16
CA LYS A 716 -10.03 -2.22 6.46
C LYS A 716 -11.07 -1.50 7.30
N THR A 717 -10.99 -0.18 7.35
CA THR A 717 -11.95 0.68 8.04
C THR A 717 -13.32 0.53 7.41
N GLY A 718 -14.31 0.15 8.22
CA GLY A 718 -15.66 -0.14 7.74
C GLY A 718 -15.75 -1.33 6.76
N GLY A 719 -14.64 -2.05 6.54
CA GLY A 719 -14.50 -3.13 5.56
C GLY A 719 -14.14 -2.72 4.13
N PHE A 720 -13.80 -1.45 3.90
CA PHE A 720 -13.62 -0.92 2.53
C PHE A 720 -12.27 -0.25 2.29
N LEU A 721 -11.77 0.56 3.23
CA LEU A 721 -10.57 1.38 3.06
C LEU A 721 -9.37 0.85 3.86
N GLY A 722 -8.18 0.89 3.26
CA GLY A 722 -6.93 0.50 3.93
C GLY A 722 -6.44 1.49 4.99
N VAL A 723 -6.88 2.75 4.93
CA VAL A 723 -6.49 3.82 5.85
C VAL A 723 -7.47 3.97 7.02
N ALA A 724 -6.98 4.37 8.19
CA ALA A 724 -7.81 4.70 9.37
C ALA A 724 -8.20 6.20 9.41
N ALA A 725 -7.40 7.05 8.76
CA ALA A 725 -7.51 8.49 8.79
C ALA A 725 -7.18 9.09 7.42
N SER A 726 -8.05 9.95 6.90
CA SER A 726 -7.89 10.59 5.58
C SER A 726 -8.89 11.74 5.41
N ILE A 727 -8.66 12.58 4.40
CA ILE A 727 -9.66 13.54 3.90
C ILE A 727 -10.39 13.00 2.66
N GLY A 728 -11.57 13.54 2.33
CA GLY A 728 -12.32 13.16 1.11
C GLY A 728 -13.16 11.88 1.18
N ASP A 729 -12.82 10.92 2.03
CA ASP A 729 -13.52 9.62 2.18
C ASP A 729 -14.89 9.70 2.86
N HIS A 730 -15.72 10.70 2.57
CA HIS A 730 -16.99 11.00 3.25
C HIS A 730 -18.02 9.87 3.16
N LEU A 731 -17.88 8.96 2.20
CA LEU A 731 -18.77 7.81 2.02
C LEU A 731 -18.47 6.65 2.98
N TYR A 732 -17.33 6.67 3.66
CA TYR A 732 -16.87 5.57 4.51
C TYR A 732 -17.00 5.90 6.01
N PRO A 733 -17.78 5.11 6.77
CA PRO A 733 -17.93 5.34 8.20
C PRO A 733 -16.62 5.00 8.92
N GLY A 734 -16.28 5.81 9.94
CA GLY A 734 -15.18 5.51 10.86
C GLY A 734 -13.83 6.03 10.46
N ILE A 735 -13.71 6.60 9.26
CA ILE A 735 -12.51 7.36 8.90
C ILE A 735 -12.40 8.59 9.78
N ARG A 736 -11.24 8.73 10.44
CA ARG A 736 -10.88 9.95 11.14
C ARG A 736 -10.54 11.03 10.11
N ARG A 737 -11.16 12.20 10.22
CA ARG A 737 -10.96 13.33 9.29
C ARG A 737 -10.36 14.56 9.97
N SER A 738 -10.09 14.46 11.27
CA SER A 738 -9.53 15.55 12.09
C SER A 738 -8.03 15.33 12.28
N PRO A 739 -7.18 16.20 11.70
CA PRO A 739 -5.72 16.10 11.79
C PRO A 739 -5.18 16.25 13.21
N ILE A 740 -3.93 15.83 13.42
CA ILE A 740 -3.13 16.11 14.61
C ILE A 740 -2.11 17.20 14.27
N THR A 741 -1.90 18.15 15.19
CA THR A 741 -0.91 19.22 15.01
C THR A 741 0.23 19.14 16.01
N HIS A 742 1.43 19.50 15.56
CA HIS A 742 2.65 19.59 16.37
C HIS A 742 3.36 20.92 16.11
N HIS A 743 3.96 21.46 17.17
CA HIS A 743 4.83 22.63 17.09
C HIS A 743 6.25 22.21 17.49
N VAL A 744 7.23 22.43 16.62
CA VAL A 744 8.62 22.04 16.84
C VAL A 744 9.53 23.26 16.70
N GLU A 745 10.26 23.58 17.77
CA GLU A 745 11.31 24.60 17.72
C GLU A 745 12.57 24.02 17.08
N LEU A 746 13.10 24.73 16.08
CA LEU A 746 14.35 24.39 15.42
C LEU A 746 15.55 24.98 16.15
N ASN A 747 16.69 24.30 16.03
CA ASN A 747 17.96 24.78 16.54
C ASN A 747 19.09 24.48 15.55
N TYR A 748 20.30 24.98 15.84
CA TYR A 748 21.46 24.87 14.95
C TYR A 748 21.95 23.43 14.66
N MET A 749 21.46 22.43 15.38
CA MET A 749 21.76 21.02 15.15
C MET A 749 20.79 20.37 14.16
N ASP A 750 19.68 21.00 13.81
CA ASP A 750 18.73 20.45 12.85
C ASP A 750 19.26 20.62 11.43
N LYS A 751 19.09 19.58 10.59
CA LYS A 751 19.65 19.53 9.24
C LYS A 751 18.58 19.25 8.19
N TRP A 752 17.88 18.13 8.31
CA TRP A 752 16.91 17.72 7.30
C TRP A 752 15.49 17.74 7.86
N LEU A 753 14.59 18.44 7.18
CA LEU A 753 13.15 18.23 7.28
C LEU A 753 12.72 17.34 6.12
N ILE A 754 12.03 16.24 6.40
CA ILE A 754 11.58 15.27 5.39
C ILE A 754 10.08 15.13 5.53
N ILE A 755 9.39 15.16 4.41
CA ILE A 755 7.95 14.95 4.30
C ILE A 755 7.78 13.91 3.19
N GLY A 756 7.19 12.77 3.48
CA GLY A 756 7.04 11.72 2.48
C GLY A 756 5.78 10.89 2.66
N CYS A 757 5.36 10.26 1.56
CA CYS A 757 4.23 9.35 1.58
C CYS A 757 4.60 7.98 2.17
N ASP A 758 3.60 7.12 2.33
CA ASP A 758 3.74 5.72 2.73
C ASP A 758 4.69 4.94 1.80
N GLY A 759 4.69 5.20 0.50
CA GLY A 759 5.62 4.62 -0.47
C GLY A 759 7.09 4.90 -0.16
N VAL A 760 7.40 5.90 0.67
CA VAL A 760 8.75 6.11 1.22
C VAL A 760 8.98 5.28 2.48
N PHE A 761 7.98 5.21 3.38
CA PHE A 761 8.14 4.75 4.77
C PHE A 761 7.62 3.34 5.07
N GLU A 762 6.98 2.68 4.11
CA GLU A 762 6.45 1.32 4.27
C GLU A 762 7.59 0.31 4.45
N ASP A 763 8.53 0.27 3.50
CA ASP A 763 9.67 -0.65 3.49
C ASP A 763 10.98 -0.04 4.02
N VAL A 764 10.94 1.24 4.44
CA VAL A 764 12.11 1.98 4.92
C VAL A 764 11.85 2.54 6.31
N ASN A 765 12.57 2.01 7.31
CA ASN A 765 12.50 2.53 8.67
C ASN A 765 13.32 3.82 8.83
N ASN A 766 13.06 4.57 9.90
CA ASN A 766 13.72 5.86 10.12
C ASN A 766 15.25 5.78 10.26
N ASN A 767 15.82 4.65 10.71
CA ASN A 767 17.27 4.49 10.83
C ASN A 767 17.94 4.30 9.46
N ASP A 768 17.27 3.61 8.54
CA ASP A 768 17.69 3.51 7.14
C ASP A 768 17.70 4.91 6.51
N ILE A 769 16.65 5.72 6.69
CA ILE A 769 16.59 7.12 6.24
C ILE A 769 17.80 7.92 6.74
N CYS A 770 18.09 7.87 8.05
CA CYS A 770 19.26 8.55 8.62
C CYS A 770 20.58 8.08 8.02
N SER A 771 20.69 6.80 7.63
CA SER A 771 21.90 6.23 7.03
C SER A 771 22.09 6.68 5.58
N VAL A 772 21.00 6.74 4.82
CA VAL A 772 20.98 7.23 3.43
C VAL A 772 21.39 8.71 3.38
N LEU A 773 20.87 9.53 4.28
CA LEU A 773 21.13 10.97 4.28
C LEU A 773 22.56 11.36 4.64
N LYS A 774 23.35 10.45 5.23
CA LYS A 774 24.77 10.70 5.56
C LYS A 774 25.61 11.00 4.34
N THR A 775 25.22 10.49 3.17
CA THR A 775 25.97 10.64 1.92
C THR A 775 25.50 11.82 1.07
N CYS A 776 24.48 12.56 1.51
CA CYS A 776 23.87 13.63 0.73
C CYS A 776 24.44 14.99 1.13
N GLU A 777 24.73 15.81 0.11
CA GLU A 777 25.20 17.19 0.28
C GLU A 777 24.07 18.20 0.06
N THR A 778 23.11 17.90 -0.83
CA THR A 778 22.01 18.80 -1.18
C THR A 778 20.64 18.15 -0.92
N ALA A 779 19.62 18.99 -0.77
CA ALA A 779 18.24 18.54 -0.57
C ALA A 779 17.71 17.75 -1.79
N SER A 780 18.02 18.18 -3.02
CA SER A 780 17.62 17.47 -4.25
C SER A 780 18.26 16.10 -4.34
N GLN A 781 19.55 15.99 -4.02
CA GLN A 781 20.24 14.70 -3.94
C GLN A 781 19.59 13.81 -2.88
N ALA A 782 19.27 14.36 -1.71
CA ALA A 782 18.61 13.61 -0.65
C ALA A 782 17.23 13.09 -1.07
N ALA A 783 16.39 13.91 -1.70
CA ALA A 783 15.08 13.50 -2.17
C ALA A 783 15.15 12.38 -3.23
N ILE A 784 16.00 12.55 -4.25
CA ILE A 784 16.25 11.54 -5.29
C ILE A 784 16.73 10.22 -4.64
N LEU A 785 17.69 10.32 -3.73
CA LEU A 785 18.28 9.14 -3.09
C LEU A 785 17.25 8.39 -2.22
N LEU A 786 16.41 9.11 -1.48
CA LEU A 786 15.35 8.50 -0.67
C LEU A 786 14.30 7.81 -1.54
N ARG A 787 13.86 8.45 -2.63
CA ARG A 787 12.94 7.83 -3.61
C ARG A 787 13.51 6.54 -4.18
N ASP A 788 14.75 6.59 -4.69
CA ASP A 788 15.41 5.43 -5.29
C ASP A 788 15.61 4.32 -4.26
N PHE A 789 15.98 4.69 -3.04
CA PHE A 789 16.18 3.75 -1.95
C PHE A 789 14.88 3.05 -1.55
N ALA A 790 13.77 3.78 -1.44
CA ALA A 790 12.47 3.22 -1.12
C ALA A 790 11.98 2.24 -2.19
N TYR A 791 12.08 2.63 -3.46
CA TYR A 791 11.71 1.76 -4.58
C TYR A 791 12.54 0.47 -4.61
N GLU A 792 13.87 0.58 -4.46
CA GLU A 792 14.76 -0.59 -4.49
C GLU A 792 14.65 -1.48 -3.23
N ARG A 793 14.09 -0.95 -2.13
CA ARG A 793 13.77 -1.72 -0.92
C ARG A 793 12.45 -2.50 -1.03
N GLY A 794 11.65 -2.28 -2.07
CA GLY A 794 10.44 -3.05 -2.34
C GLY A 794 9.17 -2.24 -2.51
N SER A 795 9.22 -0.90 -2.39
CA SER A 795 8.03 -0.06 -2.46
C SER A 795 7.30 -0.23 -3.80
N SER A 796 6.03 -0.60 -3.71
CA SER A 796 5.15 -0.82 -4.86
C SER A 796 4.19 0.34 -5.11
N ASP A 797 4.20 1.36 -4.25
CA ASP A 797 3.28 2.50 -4.30
C ASP A 797 3.84 3.70 -5.09
N ASN A 798 3.04 4.77 -5.18
CA ASN A 798 3.56 6.09 -5.50
C ASN A 798 4.56 6.52 -4.42
N ILE A 799 5.65 7.14 -4.85
CA ILE A 799 6.72 7.59 -3.98
C ILE A 799 6.83 9.09 -4.16
N SER A 800 6.49 9.86 -3.14
CA SER A 800 6.58 11.32 -3.10
C SER A 800 7.35 11.74 -1.86
N VAL A 801 8.42 12.51 -2.02
CA VAL A 801 9.23 13.02 -0.91
C VAL A 801 9.68 14.44 -1.16
N ILE A 802 9.57 15.28 -0.12
CA ILE A 802 10.16 16.62 -0.04
C ILE A 802 11.26 16.57 1.03
N VAL A 803 12.42 17.12 0.71
CA VAL A 803 13.52 17.33 1.64
C VAL A 803 13.86 18.82 1.69
N VAL A 804 14.00 19.36 2.89
CA VAL A 804 14.42 20.76 3.12
C VAL A 804 15.68 20.75 3.99
N ASP A 805 16.72 21.44 3.50
CA ASP A 805 17.91 21.74 4.29
C ASP A 805 17.61 22.90 5.25
N LEU A 806 17.62 22.60 6.54
CA LEU A 806 17.38 23.49 7.66
C LEU A 806 18.65 24.20 8.14
N GLU A 807 19.82 23.86 7.61
CA GLU A 807 21.06 24.55 7.96
C GLU A 807 21.00 25.98 7.45
N ASN A 808 21.17 26.96 8.34
CA ASN A 808 21.25 28.38 7.98
C ASN A 808 22.60 28.75 7.40
#